data_AF-T0QFL0-F1
#
_entry.id   AF-T0QFL0-F1
#
_cell.length_a   1.000
_cell.length_b   1.000
_cell.length_c   1.000
_cell.angle_alpha   90.00
_cell.angle_beta   90.00
_cell.angle_gamma   90.00
#
_symmetry.space_group_name_H-M   'P 1'
#
loop_
_entity.id
_entity.type
_entity.pdbx_description
1 polymer ?
#
loop_
_entity_poly.entity_id
_entity_poly.type
_entity_poly.pdbx_seq_one_letter_code
_entity_poly.pdbx_strand_id
1 'polypeptide(L)'
;MLPVIDGSVARLHPMLNRVRFLLWSLLTLNSLLDPLKTLYGYYSSADTSFNRFSPELTVENTFNNISSKVCSPNGPFLDCYFELPVYGTGSLAGATCRSYYPIDKAPTQHVGNFFGNCTLLSGERIDIPDGARFVSTQWSVQTSSVDRTCLEMLGEGDSFACDTMTTANGRVINYRVSQTETTKWCKEFGGFYILNVTSGIQEVLVANTSGAPAFTSIPLTVETPAFSISSLTGCSATLRVGGTASQITTSAWYGDTVSPWVARTTRTANGNVITLRDSLFHVSTSHLTDGDQNLIRLQYKDVFRLCILGIVIYFRVSSIYCPIWLAFRRQHQPFLAWIWQRHLGLVLHKRERHNLFILLLLSLEAVTSVEDIVVYCQYTVYTNGSSYGSLLLIYMSIMRIVWPCALLLLVSSRLVGAFFGPSKAFAVSENIFLLGAPVVWIYIPMYVTNRGMGLFQGYRWTGVVVHHYTNSIYNVYTNQLNSLSLYWRLFGVFTLVSPLVIFVLSAVWRCTTQTGSISAYLLSPVERRGAIRIECSLDVAPHLEAILRDSTFSVPPSIARQITRAKLPVTQRCEAGNLAADGLVCLVYGEFHVLGFVDWGLVFPIENMAGHVAVIDGNHAAFDPSVSILSLVEITACPKVLGITDLI
;
A
#
# COMPACT_ATOMS: atom_id res chain seq x y z
N MET A 1 -55.31 28.79 -11.21
CA MET A 1 -54.93 27.71 -10.26
C MET A 1 -53.98 26.77 -10.97
N LEU A 2 -52.67 26.93 -10.73
CA LEU A 2 -51.65 25.88 -10.69
C LEU A 2 -50.36 26.61 -10.27
N PRO A 3 -49.77 26.25 -9.13
CA PRO A 3 -48.75 27.05 -8.46
C PRO A 3 -47.40 26.87 -9.14
N VAL A 4 -46.64 27.97 -9.20
CA VAL A 4 -45.24 27.99 -9.60
C VAL A 4 -44.44 27.12 -8.64
N ILE A 5 -43.74 26.15 -9.21
CA ILE A 5 -42.85 25.21 -8.54
C ILE A 5 -41.58 25.97 -8.14
N ASP A 6 -41.62 26.72 -7.04
CA ASP A 6 -40.44 27.37 -6.43
C ASP A 6 -39.88 26.58 -5.22
N GLY A 7 -40.47 25.42 -4.89
CA GLY A 7 -40.11 24.64 -3.70
C GLY A 7 -38.97 23.62 -3.87
N SER A 8 -38.61 23.23 -5.10
CA SER A 8 -37.65 22.15 -5.37
C SER A 8 -36.20 22.66 -5.51
N VAL A 9 -35.99 23.84 -6.10
CA VAL A 9 -34.66 24.46 -6.27
C VAL A 9 -34.08 24.89 -4.92
N ALA A 10 -34.91 25.41 -4.01
CA ALA A 10 -34.52 25.83 -2.67
C ALA A 10 -34.11 24.65 -1.76
N ARG A 11 -34.63 23.43 -1.99
CA ARG A 11 -34.27 22.22 -1.21
C ARG A 11 -33.05 21.48 -1.77
N LEU A 12 -32.73 21.63 -3.06
CA LEU A 12 -31.55 21.01 -3.68
C LEU A 12 -30.23 21.68 -3.24
N HIS A 13 -30.21 23.01 -3.07
CA HIS A 13 -29.02 23.75 -2.64
C HIS A 13 -28.40 23.26 -1.31
N PRO A 14 -29.16 23.08 -0.22
CA PRO A 14 -28.61 22.60 1.05
C PRO A 14 -28.16 21.14 0.96
N MET A 15 -28.85 20.28 0.20
CA MET A 15 -28.44 18.88 0.02
C MET A 15 -27.15 18.76 -0.80
N LEU A 16 -27.04 19.51 -1.90
CA LEU A 16 -25.83 19.55 -2.73
C LEU A 16 -24.63 20.13 -1.97
N ASN A 17 -24.84 21.17 -1.15
CA ASN A 17 -23.81 21.71 -0.27
C ASN A 17 -23.37 20.70 0.81
N ARG A 18 -24.29 19.91 1.36
CA ARG A 18 -23.94 18.80 2.29
C ARG A 18 -23.08 17.74 1.60
N VAL A 19 -23.44 17.32 0.38
CA VAL A 19 -22.66 16.34 -0.39
C VAL A 19 -21.27 16.88 -0.73
N ARG A 20 -21.18 18.16 -1.13
CA ARG A 20 -19.90 18.83 -1.40
C ARG A 20 -19.04 18.97 -0.16
N PHE A 21 -19.63 19.35 0.97
CA PHE A 21 -18.95 19.43 2.25
C PHE A 21 -18.42 18.05 2.67
N LEU A 22 -19.20 16.99 2.46
CA LEU A 22 -18.81 15.62 2.78
C LEU A 22 -17.65 15.15 1.87
N LEU A 23 -17.75 15.40 0.56
CA LEU A 23 -16.68 15.08 -0.39
C LEU A 23 -15.39 15.87 -0.08
N TRP A 24 -15.51 17.16 0.21
CA TRP A 24 -14.41 18.01 0.63
C TRP A 24 -13.78 17.53 1.94
N SER A 25 -14.61 17.17 2.93
CA SER A 25 -14.16 16.64 4.22
C SER A 25 -13.38 15.33 4.03
N LEU A 26 -13.85 14.41 3.19
CA LEU A 26 -13.14 13.16 2.89
C LEU A 26 -11.79 13.40 2.20
N LEU A 27 -11.74 14.27 1.20
CA LEU A 27 -10.50 14.63 0.50
C LEU A 27 -9.49 15.33 1.43
N THR A 28 -10.00 16.21 2.29
CA THR A 28 -9.24 16.97 3.29
C THR A 28 -8.70 16.05 4.38
N LEU A 29 -9.53 15.14 4.90
CA LEU A 29 -9.14 14.19 5.94
C LEU A 29 -8.06 13.25 5.42
N ASN A 30 -8.18 12.74 4.19
CA ASN A 30 -7.13 11.92 3.58
C ASN A 30 -5.78 12.67 3.45
N SER A 31 -5.83 13.96 3.13
CA SER A 31 -4.64 14.81 2.98
C SER A 31 -4.02 15.14 4.35
N LEU A 32 -4.84 15.47 5.35
CA LEU A 32 -4.39 15.75 6.73
C LEU A 32 -3.81 14.52 7.42
N LEU A 33 -4.44 13.35 7.20
CA LEU A 33 -3.98 12.08 7.73
C LEU A 33 -2.81 11.49 6.94
N ASP A 34 -2.33 12.14 5.87
CA ASP A 34 -1.28 11.61 5.02
C ASP A 34 0.05 11.33 5.76
N PRO A 35 0.49 12.12 6.74
CA PRO A 35 1.61 11.76 7.62
C PRO A 35 1.29 10.61 8.58
N LEU A 36 0.09 10.63 9.18
CA LEU A 36 -0.37 9.65 10.17
C LEU A 36 -0.58 8.26 9.55
N LYS A 37 -1.17 8.18 8.36
CA LYS A 37 -1.33 6.93 7.60
C LYS A 37 0.01 6.38 7.16
N THR A 38 0.95 7.27 6.87
CA THR A 38 2.27 6.86 6.42
C THR A 38 2.99 6.22 7.60
N LEU A 39 3.06 6.89 8.76
CA LEU A 39 3.57 6.33 10.03
C LEU A 39 2.82 5.08 10.52
N TYR A 40 1.48 5.07 10.43
CA TYR A 40 0.67 3.89 10.76
C TYR A 40 0.98 2.74 9.81
N GLY A 41 1.11 3.02 8.52
CA GLY A 41 1.58 2.06 7.53
C GLY A 41 2.91 1.46 7.98
N TYR A 42 3.92 2.28 8.27
CA TYR A 42 5.23 1.80 8.75
C TYR A 42 5.07 0.84 9.94
N TYR A 43 4.34 1.26 10.98
CA TYR A 43 4.13 0.45 12.17
C TYR A 43 3.37 -0.86 11.88
N SER A 44 2.30 -0.77 11.10
CA SER A 44 1.45 -1.91 10.69
C SER A 44 2.18 -2.91 9.77
N SER A 45 3.16 -2.44 8.99
CA SER A 45 4.00 -3.29 8.13
C SER A 45 5.25 -3.82 8.81
N ALA A 46 5.69 -3.22 9.91
CA ALA A 46 6.82 -3.71 10.70
C ALA A 46 6.43 -4.95 11.52
N ASP A 47 5.18 -4.99 12.01
CA ASP A 47 4.59 -6.20 12.60
C ASP A 47 3.09 -6.28 12.23
N THR A 48 2.70 -7.20 11.35
CA THR A 48 1.27 -7.33 10.97
C THR A 48 0.45 -8.02 12.04
N SER A 49 0.97 -8.23 13.25
CA SER A 49 0.25 -8.90 14.33
C SER A 49 -1.11 -8.33 14.68
N PHE A 50 -1.38 -7.07 14.31
CA PHE A 50 -2.66 -6.42 14.56
C PHE A 50 -3.73 -6.74 13.50
N ASN A 51 -3.39 -7.53 12.49
CA ASN A 51 -4.14 -7.61 11.24
C ASN A 51 -4.09 -9.07 10.73
N ARG A 52 -5.23 -9.79 10.75
CA ARG A 52 -5.29 -11.20 10.33
C ARG A 52 -5.05 -11.29 8.83
N PHE A 53 -3.92 -11.89 8.45
CA PHE A 53 -3.65 -12.31 7.07
C PHE A 53 -3.99 -13.79 6.96
N SER A 54 -5.00 -14.12 6.17
CA SER A 54 -5.43 -15.51 5.93
C SER A 54 -5.46 -15.74 4.42
N PRO A 55 -4.35 -16.23 3.82
CA PRO A 55 -4.36 -16.62 2.42
C PRO A 55 -5.33 -17.80 2.26
N GLU A 56 -6.54 -17.50 1.83
CA GLU A 56 -7.48 -18.50 1.36
C GLU A 56 -7.07 -18.88 -0.07
N LEU A 57 -6.57 -20.11 -0.23
CA LEU A 57 -6.15 -20.65 -1.52
C LEU A 57 -6.94 -21.92 -1.78
N THR A 58 -7.55 -22.02 -2.97
CA THR A 58 -8.17 -23.26 -3.43
C THR A 58 -7.26 -23.89 -4.47
N VAL A 59 -6.89 -25.15 -4.24
CA VAL A 59 -6.00 -25.90 -5.13
C VAL A 59 -6.72 -27.12 -5.66
N GLU A 60 -6.66 -27.32 -6.99
CA GLU A 60 -7.39 -28.38 -7.68
C GLU A 60 -6.42 -29.31 -8.43
N ASN A 61 -6.56 -30.61 -8.19
CA ASN A 61 -5.73 -31.65 -8.77
C ASN A 61 -6.55 -32.90 -9.09
N THR A 62 -6.14 -33.61 -10.13
CA THR A 62 -6.74 -34.87 -10.55
C THR A 62 -5.78 -36.02 -10.26
N PHE A 63 -6.27 -37.07 -9.62
CA PHE A 63 -5.50 -38.24 -9.18
C PHE A 63 -6.04 -39.53 -9.77
N ASN A 64 -5.12 -40.48 -9.96
CA ASN A 64 -5.41 -41.83 -10.41
C ASN A 64 -4.99 -42.84 -9.34
N ASN A 65 -5.99 -43.52 -8.76
CA ASN A 65 -5.77 -44.52 -7.69
C ASN A 65 -5.69 -45.96 -8.23
N ILE A 66 -6.01 -46.19 -9.52
CA ILE A 66 -6.21 -47.55 -10.06
C ILE A 66 -4.98 -48.03 -10.82
N SER A 67 -4.46 -47.23 -11.75
CA SER A 67 -3.35 -47.64 -12.63
C SER A 67 -2.02 -46.94 -12.33
N SER A 68 -1.95 -46.15 -11.25
CA SER A 68 -0.71 -45.50 -10.82
C SER A 68 0.34 -46.53 -10.39
N LYS A 69 1.62 -46.19 -10.61
CA LYS A 69 2.77 -47.08 -10.35
C LYS A 69 3.58 -46.57 -9.15
N VAL A 70 4.44 -47.42 -8.60
CA VAL A 70 5.39 -46.97 -7.55
C VAL A 70 6.33 -45.91 -8.14
N CYS A 71 6.47 -44.77 -7.46
CA CYS A 71 7.34 -43.68 -7.91
C CYS A 71 8.82 -44.07 -7.89
N SER A 72 9.58 -43.58 -8.87
CA SER A 72 11.05 -43.55 -8.82
C SER A 72 11.50 -42.45 -7.85
N PRO A 73 12.50 -42.71 -6.97
CA PRO A 73 13.08 -41.66 -6.12
C PRO A 73 13.67 -40.48 -6.91
N ASN A 74 14.04 -40.68 -8.17
CA ASN A 74 14.63 -39.65 -9.03
C ASN A 74 13.59 -38.93 -9.91
N GLY A 75 12.30 -39.22 -9.74
CA GLY A 75 11.23 -38.76 -10.61
C GLY A 75 11.22 -39.45 -11.98
N PRO A 76 10.35 -39.02 -12.91
CA PRO A 76 9.35 -37.94 -12.77
C PRO A 76 8.20 -38.30 -11.81
N PHE A 77 7.71 -37.31 -11.06
CA PHE A 77 6.61 -37.48 -10.11
C PHE A 77 5.28 -37.18 -10.79
N LEU A 78 4.74 -38.14 -11.55
CA LEU A 78 3.48 -37.99 -12.27
C LEU A 78 2.80 -39.36 -12.35
N ASP A 79 1.51 -39.44 -12.05
CA ASP A 79 0.74 -40.69 -12.11
C ASP A 79 1.42 -41.86 -11.36
N CYS A 80 1.96 -41.56 -10.17
CA CYS A 80 2.69 -42.52 -9.36
C CYS A 80 2.37 -42.36 -7.87
N TYR A 81 2.77 -43.32 -7.03
CA TYR A 81 2.63 -43.25 -5.58
C TYR A 81 3.88 -43.71 -4.81
N PHE A 82 4.08 -43.19 -3.61
CA PHE A 82 4.99 -43.77 -2.61
C PHE A 82 4.18 -44.49 -1.53
N GLU A 83 4.58 -45.71 -1.19
CA GLU A 83 4.01 -46.50 -0.10
C GLU A 83 5.05 -46.67 1.00
N LEU A 84 4.87 -46.01 2.14
CA LEU A 84 5.86 -45.93 3.20
C LEU A 84 5.27 -46.26 4.58
N PRO A 85 6.05 -46.90 5.48
CA PRO A 85 5.64 -47.06 6.87
C PRO A 85 5.62 -45.72 7.60
N VAL A 86 4.73 -45.60 8.57
CA VAL A 86 4.57 -44.40 9.41
C VAL A 86 5.05 -44.68 10.83
N TYR A 87 5.96 -43.84 11.33
CA TYR A 87 6.43 -43.83 12.71
C TYR A 87 5.98 -42.55 13.43
N GLY A 88 6.28 -42.42 14.72
CA GLY A 88 6.03 -41.20 15.49
C GLY A 88 4.94 -41.36 16.55
N THR A 89 4.32 -40.25 16.94
CA THR A 89 3.38 -40.18 18.07
C THR A 89 1.96 -39.81 17.65
N GLY A 90 1.71 -39.58 16.36
CA GLY A 90 0.39 -39.25 15.85
C GLY A 90 -0.51 -40.47 15.66
N SER A 91 -1.74 -40.22 15.20
CA SER A 91 -2.79 -41.25 15.10
C SER A 91 -2.53 -42.27 14.00
N LEU A 92 -1.75 -41.90 12.99
CA LEU A 92 -1.31 -42.79 11.90
C LEU A 92 -0.02 -43.55 12.23
N ALA A 93 0.57 -43.41 13.42
CA ALA A 93 1.77 -44.15 13.79
C ALA A 93 1.53 -45.67 13.75
N GLY A 94 2.43 -46.40 13.10
CA GLY A 94 2.32 -47.83 12.84
C GLY A 94 1.53 -48.20 11.58
N ALA A 95 0.91 -47.23 10.89
CA ALA A 95 0.24 -47.48 9.62
C ALA A 95 1.24 -47.57 8.45
N THR A 96 0.77 -48.10 7.31
CA THR A 96 1.45 -47.97 6.02
C THR A 96 0.62 -47.05 5.14
N CYS A 97 1.19 -45.93 4.69
CA CYS A 97 0.47 -44.93 3.91
C CYS A 97 0.99 -44.82 2.48
N ARG A 98 0.06 -44.73 1.53
CA ARG A 98 0.30 -44.37 0.14
C ARG A 98 0.02 -42.89 -0.09
N SER A 99 0.94 -42.22 -0.76
CA SER A 99 0.80 -40.83 -1.21
C SER A 99 0.82 -40.82 -2.74
N TYR A 100 -0.24 -40.33 -3.37
CA TYR A 100 -0.40 -40.31 -4.83
C TYR A 100 -0.02 -38.95 -5.40
N TYR A 101 0.60 -38.95 -6.58
CA TYR A 101 0.87 -37.76 -7.37
C TYR A 101 -0.21 -37.51 -8.41
N PRO A 102 -0.52 -36.23 -8.72
CA PRO A 102 -1.55 -35.89 -9.68
C PRO A 102 -1.13 -36.24 -11.11
N ILE A 103 -2.12 -36.33 -12.00
CA ILE A 103 -1.92 -36.58 -13.44
C ILE A 103 -2.01 -35.31 -14.29
N ASP A 104 -2.63 -34.25 -13.75
CA ASP A 104 -3.01 -33.04 -14.46
C ASP A 104 -2.03 -31.86 -14.24
N LYS A 105 -0.88 -32.14 -13.61
CA LYS A 105 0.19 -31.17 -13.39
C LYS A 105 1.44 -31.54 -14.18
N ALA A 106 2.37 -30.60 -14.30
CA ALA A 106 3.68 -30.92 -14.85
C ALA A 106 4.37 -31.97 -13.94
N PRO A 107 5.24 -32.83 -14.49
CA PRO A 107 6.00 -33.81 -13.70
C PRO A 107 6.82 -33.16 -12.57
N THR A 108 7.00 -31.84 -12.71
CA THR A 108 7.83 -31.02 -11.89
C THR A 108 7.11 -29.85 -11.17
N GLN A 109 5.79 -29.83 -11.04
CA GLN A 109 5.11 -28.72 -10.34
C GLN A 109 3.88 -29.21 -9.59
N HIS A 110 4.05 -29.58 -8.33
CA HIS A 110 2.97 -30.04 -7.46
C HIS A 110 2.72 -29.03 -6.34
N VAL A 111 1.47 -28.60 -6.23
CA VAL A 111 1.02 -27.63 -5.23
C VAL A 111 -0.09 -28.28 -4.40
N GLY A 112 0.02 -28.15 -3.07
CA GLY A 112 -1.09 -28.05 -2.12
C GLY A 112 -2.00 -29.26 -1.84
N ASN A 113 -2.13 -30.23 -2.75
CA ASN A 113 -3.11 -31.30 -2.62
C ASN A 113 -2.47 -32.62 -2.19
N PHE A 114 -2.92 -33.15 -1.06
CA PHE A 114 -2.62 -34.52 -0.65
C PHE A 114 -3.77 -35.44 -1.05
N PHE A 115 -3.45 -36.58 -1.64
CA PHE A 115 -4.37 -37.69 -1.85
C PHE A 115 -3.62 -38.97 -1.50
N GLY A 116 -4.22 -39.83 -0.69
CA GLY A 116 -3.56 -40.96 -0.07
C GLY A 116 -4.52 -41.96 0.54
N ASN A 117 -3.97 -43.10 0.92
CA ASN A 117 -4.65 -44.06 1.77
C ASN A 117 -3.67 -44.62 2.80
N CYS A 118 -4.16 -45.00 3.97
CA CYS A 118 -3.36 -45.55 5.04
C CYS A 118 -3.99 -46.85 5.54
N THR A 119 -3.20 -47.91 5.61
CA THR A 119 -3.61 -49.18 6.23
C THR A 119 -3.11 -49.19 7.67
N LEU A 120 -4.03 -49.17 8.62
CA LEU A 120 -3.75 -49.23 10.05
C LEU A 120 -3.20 -50.60 10.45
N LEU A 121 -2.60 -50.69 11.64
CA LEU A 121 -2.17 -51.96 12.24
C LEU A 121 -3.31 -52.97 12.41
N SER A 122 -4.55 -52.50 12.54
CA SER A 122 -5.76 -53.32 12.59
C SER A 122 -6.13 -53.96 11.24
N GLY A 123 -5.47 -53.56 10.15
CA GLY A 123 -5.80 -53.94 8.78
C GLY A 123 -6.87 -53.05 8.12
N GLU A 124 -7.45 -52.10 8.87
CA GLU A 124 -8.42 -51.15 8.33
C GLU A 124 -7.73 -50.15 7.38
N ARG A 125 -8.35 -49.91 6.22
CA ARG A 125 -7.90 -48.90 5.26
C ARG A 125 -8.68 -47.61 5.44
N ILE A 126 -7.96 -46.51 5.58
CA ILE A 126 -8.49 -45.14 5.61
C ILE A 126 -8.07 -44.45 4.32
N ASP A 127 -9.01 -43.81 3.62
CA ASP A 127 -8.72 -42.96 2.47
C ASP A 127 -8.68 -41.47 2.92
N ILE A 128 -7.74 -40.70 2.36
CA ILE A 128 -7.47 -39.33 2.77
C ILE A 128 -7.25 -38.47 1.51
N PRO A 129 -8.01 -37.38 1.30
CA PRO A 129 -9.16 -36.97 2.09
C PRO A 129 -10.36 -37.93 1.93
N ASP A 130 -11.21 -37.97 2.96
CA ASP A 130 -12.53 -38.58 2.96
C ASP A 130 -13.50 -37.47 3.37
N GLY A 131 -14.37 -37.02 2.46
CA GLY A 131 -15.23 -35.84 2.64
C GLY A 131 -16.12 -35.88 3.89
N ALA A 132 -16.24 -37.02 4.57
CA ALA A 132 -16.95 -37.17 5.84
C ALA A 132 -16.05 -37.09 7.09
N ARG A 133 -14.75 -37.45 7.00
CA ARG A 133 -13.91 -37.72 8.18
C ARG A 133 -12.54 -37.06 8.15
N PHE A 134 -11.89 -36.98 6.99
CA PHE A 134 -10.51 -36.53 6.87
C PHE A 134 -10.38 -35.44 5.82
N VAL A 135 -9.86 -34.30 6.24
CA VAL A 135 -9.46 -33.19 5.37
C VAL A 135 -7.94 -33.17 5.32
N SER A 136 -7.36 -32.91 4.16
CA SER A 136 -5.91 -32.88 4.01
C SER A 136 -5.40 -31.83 3.03
N THR A 137 -4.17 -31.40 3.25
CA THR A 137 -3.44 -30.46 2.38
C THR A 137 -1.94 -30.72 2.49
N GLN A 138 -1.17 -30.25 1.52
CA GLN A 138 0.29 -30.27 1.56
C GLN A 138 0.81 -28.85 1.75
N TRP A 139 1.66 -28.63 2.75
CA TRP A 139 2.24 -27.31 3.02
C TRP A 139 3.67 -27.37 3.57
N SER A 140 4.33 -26.22 3.67
CA SER A 140 5.71 -26.12 4.13
C SER A 140 5.86 -26.32 5.64
N VAL A 141 7.00 -26.89 6.02
CA VAL A 141 7.45 -27.14 7.40
C VAL A 141 8.92 -26.70 7.49
N GLN A 142 9.31 -26.14 8.63
CA GLN A 142 10.72 -25.87 8.91
C GLN A 142 11.13 -26.38 10.28
N THR A 143 12.29 -27.00 10.33
CA THR A 143 12.99 -27.30 11.58
C THR A 143 14.16 -26.37 11.78
N SER A 144 14.48 -26.07 13.03
CA SER A 144 15.66 -25.28 13.36
C SER A 144 16.31 -25.77 14.64
N SER A 145 17.65 -25.79 14.70
CA SER A 145 18.45 -26.21 15.84
C SER A 145 19.75 -25.42 15.91
N VAL A 146 20.38 -25.41 17.08
CA VAL A 146 21.77 -24.94 17.26
C VAL A 146 22.78 -25.95 16.73
N ASP A 147 22.40 -27.22 16.65
CA ASP A 147 23.22 -28.31 16.13
C ASP A 147 22.70 -28.74 14.75
N ARG A 148 23.57 -28.74 13.74
CA ARG A 148 23.23 -29.16 12.39
C ARG A 148 22.81 -30.63 12.34
N THR A 149 23.48 -31.50 13.11
CA THR A 149 23.27 -32.96 13.06
C THR A 149 21.86 -33.34 13.52
N CYS A 150 21.27 -32.55 14.41
CA CYS A 150 19.87 -32.68 14.84
C CYS A 150 18.85 -32.59 13.70
N LEU A 151 19.17 -31.84 12.64
CA LEU A 151 18.25 -31.61 11.52
C LEU A 151 18.31 -32.73 10.48
N GLU A 152 19.31 -33.61 10.54
CA GLU A 152 19.45 -34.72 9.59
C GLU A 152 18.37 -35.79 9.83
N MET A 153 17.91 -35.94 11.07
CA MET A 153 16.98 -36.99 11.48
C MET A 153 15.52 -36.81 11.03
N LEU A 154 15.10 -35.60 10.64
CA LEU A 154 13.71 -35.32 10.28
C LEU A 154 13.60 -34.42 9.05
N GLY A 155 12.78 -34.84 8.08
CA GLY A 155 12.55 -34.11 6.84
C GLY A 155 13.57 -34.45 5.75
N GLU A 156 13.21 -34.15 4.50
CA GLU A 156 13.96 -34.51 3.29
C GLU A 156 14.68 -33.32 2.61
N GLY A 157 14.79 -32.19 3.32
CA GLY A 157 15.50 -30.99 2.86
C GLY A 157 16.95 -30.88 3.32
N ASP A 158 17.69 -29.95 2.71
CA ASP A 158 19.04 -29.61 3.15
C ASP A 158 19.02 -28.68 4.36
N SER A 159 19.97 -28.86 5.27
CA SER A 159 20.21 -27.93 6.36
C SER A 159 21.11 -26.78 5.93
N PHE A 160 20.74 -25.56 6.27
CA PHE A 160 21.48 -24.34 5.96
C PHE A 160 21.55 -23.41 7.18
N ALA A 161 22.61 -22.61 7.26
CA ALA A 161 22.77 -21.58 8.28
C ALA A 161 21.70 -20.50 8.10
N CYS A 162 21.02 -20.09 9.17
CA CYS A 162 19.91 -19.13 9.08
C CYS A 162 19.94 -18.06 10.16
N ASP A 163 19.54 -16.84 9.78
CA ASP A 163 19.36 -15.73 10.72
C ASP A 163 17.96 -15.73 11.32
N THR A 164 17.86 -15.18 12.53
CA THR A 164 16.61 -15.11 13.29
C THR A 164 16.28 -13.72 13.76
N MET A 165 15.00 -13.38 13.79
CA MET A 165 14.48 -12.17 14.40
C MET A 165 13.34 -12.52 15.36
N THR A 166 13.30 -11.83 16.50
CA THR A 166 12.18 -11.92 17.43
C THR A 166 11.23 -10.76 17.17
N THR A 167 9.96 -11.05 16.94
CA THR A 167 8.91 -10.04 16.68
C THR A 167 8.49 -9.33 17.96
N ALA A 168 7.68 -8.28 17.86
CA ALA A 168 7.19 -7.55 19.04
C ALA A 168 6.36 -8.45 19.97
N ASN A 169 5.73 -9.50 19.42
CA ASN A 169 4.98 -10.50 20.18
C ASN A 169 5.84 -11.66 20.71
N GLY A 170 7.16 -11.55 20.65
CA GLY A 170 8.08 -12.58 21.15
C GLY A 170 8.20 -13.81 20.26
N ARG A 171 7.68 -13.79 19.02
CA ARG A 171 7.79 -14.93 18.10
C ARG A 171 9.12 -14.91 17.38
N VAL A 172 9.76 -16.08 17.29
CA VAL A 172 11.04 -16.23 16.60
C VAL A 172 10.81 -16.64 15.15
N ILE A 173 11.23 -15.76 14.23
CA ILE A 173 11.16 -15.94 12.79
C ILE A 173 12.55 -16.23 12.26
N ASN A 174 12.71 -17.34 11.54
CA ASN A 174 13.86 -17.56 10.70
C ASN A 174 13.51 -16.99 9.32
N TYR A 175 14.37 -16.16 8.72
CA TYR A 175 13.94 -15.37 7.55
C TYR A 175 14.95 -15.34 6.41
N ARG A 176 16.17 -15.82 6.63
CA ARG A 176 17.29 -15.58 5.74
C ARG A 176 18.36 -16.66 5.86
N VAL A 177 18.96 -17.07 4.74
CA VAL A 177 20.22 -17.83 4.77
C VAL A 177 21.30 -16.88 5.27
N SER A 178 21.99 -17.26 6.32
CA SER A 178 23.01 -16.38 6.88
C SER A 178 24.25 -16.33 6.01
N GLN A 179 24.83 -15.14 5.91
CA GLN A 179 26.05 -14.86 5.15
C GLN A 179 27.28 -14.70 6.07
N THR A 180 27.11 -14.87 7.39
CA THR A 180 28.15 -14.73 8.42
C THR A 180 28.17 -15.95 9.35
N GLU A 181 29.04 -15.99 10.37
CA GLU A 181 29.03 -17.06 11.38
C GLU A 181 27.66 -17.14 12.07
N THR A 182 27.00 -18.30 12.02
CA THR A 182 25.73 -18.53 12.71
C THR A 182 25.85 -19.48 13.88
N THR A 183 24.99 -19.25 14.86
CA THR A 183 24.73 -20.18 15.96
C THR A 183 23.50 -21.06 15.73
N LYS A 184 22.87 -20.95 14.54
CA LYS A 184 21.61 -21.63 14.22
C LYS A 184 21.56 -22.15 12.80
N TRP A 185 20.99 -23.35 12.67
CA TRP A 185 20.74 -24.07 11.44
C TRP A 185 19.23 -24.22 11.24
N CYS A 186 18.79 -24.12 10.00
CA CYS A 186 17.41 -24.32 9.57
C CYS A 186 17.36 -25.38 8.47
N LYS A 187 16.22 -26.05 8.34
CA LYS A 187 15.92 -27.01 7.29
C LYS A 187 14.46 -26.89 6.91
N GLU A 188 14.17 -26.85 5.62
CA GLU A 188 12.83 -26.63 5.06
C GLU A 188 12.43 -27.83 4.20
N PHE A 189 11.18 -28.29 4.35
CA PHE A 189 10.63 -29.43 3.61
C PHE A 189 9.10 -29.38 3.58
N GLY A 190 8.48 -30.23 2.76
CA GLY A 190 7.02 -30.37 2.71
C GLY A 190 6.48 -31.32 3.80
N GLY A 191 5.25 -31.07 4.23
CA GLY A 191 4.48 -31.98 5.09
C GLY A 191 3.05 -32.16 4.58
N PHE A 192 2.49 -33.35 4.80
CA PHE A 192 1.07 -33.61 4.57
C PHE A 192 0.31 -33.38 5.87
N TYR A 193 -0.58 -32.40 5.86
CA TYR A 193 -1.43 -32.06 6.99
C TYR A 193 -2.74 -32.81 6.86
N ILE A 194 -3.13 -33.49 7.93
CA ILE A 194 -4.34 -34.30 7.98
C ILE A 194 -5.14 -33.84 9.18
N LEU A 195 -6.33 -33.31 8.93
CA LEU A 195 -7.31 -32.94 9.94
C LEU A 195 -8.37 -34.03 10.01
N ASN A 196 -8.49 -34.64 11.18
CA ASN A 196 -9.65 -35.46 11.49
C ASN A 196 -10.79 -34.55 11.96
N VAL A 197 -11.83 -34.42 11.13
CA VAL A 197 -12.96 -33.52 11.36
C VAL A 197 -13.77 -33.94 12.59
N THR A 198 -13.81 -35.23 12.89
CA THR A 198 -14.61 -35.77 14.02
C THR A 198 -13.94 -35.54 15.37
N SER A 199 -12.62 -35.66 15.46
CA SER A 199 -11.87 -35.43 16.70
C SER A 199 -11.35 -34.00 16.83
N GLY A 200 -11.31 -33.23 15.74
CA GLY A 200 -10.71 -31.90 15.68
C GLY A 200 -9.19 -31.90 15.79
N ILE A 201 -8.55 -33.08 15.77
CA ILE A 201 -7.10 -33.22 15.86
C ILE A 201 -6.50 -33.09 14.46
N GLN A 202 -5.53 -32.18 14.32
CA GLN A 202 -4.70 -32.11 13.13
C GLN A 202 -3.35 -32.75 13.41
N GLU A 203 -2.79 -33.44 12.43
CA GLU A 203 -1.44 -33.99 12.47
C GLU A 203 -0.70 -33.66 11.18
N VAL A 204 0.63 -33.75 11.23
CA VAL A 204 1.49 -33.60 10.06
C VAL A 204 2.29 -34.88 9.84
N LEU A 205 2.26 -35.38 8.60
CA LEU A 205 3.15 -36.43 8.12
C LEU A 205 4.34 -35.78 7.43
N VAL A 206 5.52 -36.06 7.95
CA VAL A 206 6.80 -35.59 7.40
C VAL A 206 7.54 -36.78 6.81
N ALA A 207 8.01 -36.68 5.57
CA ALA A 207 8.88 -37.70 5.00
C ALA A 207 10.30 -37.58 5.54
N ASN A 208 10.89 -38.72 5.88
CA ASN A 208 12.29 -38.86 6.26
C ASN A 208 13.02 -39.74 5.24
N THR A 209 14.17 -39.26 4.77
CA THR A 209 15.00 -39.91 3.75
C THR A 209 16.44 -40.14 4.22
N SER A 210 16.77 -39.83 5.48
CA SER A 210 18.10 -40.08 6.06
C SER A 210 18.44 -41.58 6.20
N GLY A 211 17.44 -42.46 6.08
CA GLY A 211 17.58 -43.92 6.05
C GLY A 211 16.57 -44.55 5.07
N ALA A 212 16.00 -45.70 5.42
CA ALA A 212 14.88 -46.26 4.66
C ALA A 212 13.71 -45.25 4.67
N PRO A 213 13.14 -44.87 3.49
CA PRO A 213 12.10 -43.86 3.43
C PRO A 213 10.91 -44.21 4.32
N ALA A 214 10.51 -43.26 5.15
CA ALA A 214 9.39 -43.44 6.07
C ALA A 214 8.70 -42.10 6.35
N PHE A 215 7.43 -42.17 6.76
CA PHE A 215 6.72 -41.00 7.28
C PHE A 215 6.87 -40.93 8.80
N THR A 216 6.94 -39.72 9.34
CA THR A 216 6.83 -39.43 10.76
C THR A 216 5.54 -38.66 11.00
N SER A 217 4.61 -39.26 11.74
CA SER A 217 3.36 -38.63 12.16
C SER A 217 3.54 -37.89 13.47
N ILE A 218 3.26 -36.59 13.44
CA ILE A 218 3.39 -35.68 14.58
C ILE A 218 2.02 -35.02 14.83
N PRO A 219 1.40 -35.22 16.00
CA PRO A 219 0.15 -34.55 16.33
C PRO A 219 0.41 -33.06 16.55
N LEU A 220 -0.47 -32.22 16.01
CA LEU A 220 -0.37 -30.77 16.12
C LEU A 220 -1.40 -30.27 17.10
N THR A 221 -0.95 -29.52 18.10
CA THR A 221 -1.85 -28.73 18.94
C THR A 221 -2.29 -27.49 18.16
N VAL A 222 -3.58 -27.18 18.23
CA VAL A 222 -4.16 -26.00 17.59
C VAL A 222 -3.55 -24.75 18.21
N GLU A 223 -3.31 -23.70 17.40
CA GLU A 223 -2.74 -22.40 17.82
C GLU A 223 -1.28 -22.38 18.35
N THR A 224 -0.58 -23.52 18.37
CA THR A 224 0.84 -23.56 18.73
C THR A 224 1.70 -23.83 17.49
N PRO A 225 2.09 -22.83 16.69
CA PRO A 225 2.79 -23.06 15.41
C PRO A 225 4.24 -23.53 15.56
N ALA A 226 4.79 -23.57 16.78
CA ALA A 226 6.16 -24.01 17.06
C ALA A 226 6.19 -25.06 18.19
N PHE A 227 6.89 -26.17 17.96
CA PHE A 227 6.98 -27.30 18.88
C PHE A 227 8.43 -27.73 19.08
N SER A 228 8.76 -28.17 20.29
CA SER A 228 10.01 -28.89 20.54
C SER A 228 9.86 -30.33 20.05
N ILE A 229 10.79 -30.78 19.19
CA ILE A 229 10.85 -32.16 18.70
C ILE A 229 12.02 -32.93 19.34
N SER A 230 12.47 -32.47 20.51
CA SER A 230 13.57 -33.10 21.25
C SER A 230 13.28 -34.53 21.68
N SER A 231 12.01 -34.89 21.92
CA SER A 231 11.61 -36.27 22.19
C SER A 231 11.70 -37.18 20.96
N LEU A 232 11.59 -36.64 19.75
CA LEU A 232 11.64 -37.41 18.50
C LEU A 232 13.07 -37.52 17.95
N THR A 233 13.86 -36.45 18.10
CA THR A 233 15.23 -36.36 17.58
C THR A 233 16.29 -36.65 18.62
N GLY A 234 15.94 -36.72 19.90
CA GLY A 234 16.91 -36.89 21.00
C GLY A 234 17.79 -35.66 21.26
N CYS A 235 17.52 -34.52 20.60
CA CYS A 235 18.31 -33.31 20.73
C CYS A 235 17.47 -32.03 20.55
N SER A 236 18.03 -30.87 20.91
CA SER A 236 17.26 -29.61 20.92
C SER A 236 16.96 -29.12 19.50
N ALA A 237 15.76 -29.42 19.00
CA ALA A 237 15.27 -28.93 17.72
C ALA A 237 13.82 -28.44 17.84
N THR A 238 13.49 -27.38 17.10
CA THR A 238 12.16 -26.79 17.06
C THR A 238 11.57 -26.97 15.66
N LEU A 239 10.40 -27.59 15.58
CA LEU A 239 9.56 -27.69 14.40
C LEU A 239 8.62 -26.50 14.35
N ARG A 240 8.60 -25.77 13.23
CA ARG A 240 7.62 -24.73 12.92
C ARG A 240 6.70 -25.22 11.81
N VAL A 241 5.42 -25.21 12.10
CA VAL A 241 4.35 -25.55 11.16
C VAL A 241 3.92 -24.29 10.43
N GLY A 242 3.85 -24.38 9.10
CA GLY A 242 3.37 -23.31 8.25
C GLY A 242 4.34 -22.16 8.08
N GLY A 243 4.61 -21.84 6.81
CA GLY A 243 5.16 -20.54 6.44
C GLY A 243 6.63 -20.35 6.74
N THR A 244 7.45 -20.93 5.89
CA THR A 244 8.87 -20.55 5.79
C THR A 244 9.12 -19.93 4.43
N ALA A 245 8.21 -19.03 4.10
CA ALA A 245 8.14 -18.35 2.85
C ALA A 245 8.41 -16.88 3.10
N SER A 246 9.49 -16.36 2.54
CA SER A 246 9.55 -14.93 2.33
C SER A 246 8.66 -14.58 1.14
N GLN A 247 7.69 -13.70 1.38
CA GLN A 247 6.77 -13.23 0.36
C GLN A 247 7.34 -12.08 -0.47
N ILE A 248 8.42 -11.44 -0.03
CA ILE A 248 9.11 -10.38 -0.76
C ILE A 248 10.57 -10.39 -0.34
N THR A 249 11.49 -10.38 -1.30
CA THR A 249 12.90 -10.08 -1.04
C THR A 249 13.47 -9.08 -2.00
N THR A 250 14.16 -8.09 -1.45
CA THR A 250 14.80 -7.03 -2.21
C THR A 250 16.18 -6.73 -1.67
N SER A 251 17.11 -6.42 -2.56
CA SER A 251 18.51 -6.08 -2.23
C SER A 251 18.71 -4.56 -2.14
N ALA A 252 17.75 -3.85 -1.55
CA ALA A 252 17.63 -2.40 -1.70
C ALA A 252 18.66 -1.59 -0.88
N TRP A 253 19.25 -0.57 -1.50
CA TRP A 253 20.11 0.50 -0.93
C TRP A 253 21.11 0.04 0.14
N TYR A 254 21.82 -1.08 -0.04
CA TYR A 254 22.92 -1.63 0.79
C TYR A 254 22.60 -2.85 1.69
N GLY A 255 21.47 -3.55 1.47
CA GLY A 255 21.31 -4.93 1.97
C GLY A 255 19.94 -5.54 1.67
N ASP A 256 19.65 -6.67 2.30
CA ASP A 256 18.48 -7.50 1.99
C ASP A 256 17.31 -7.22 2.93
N THR A 257 16.23 -6.63 2.39
CA THR A 257 14.93 -6.55 3.06
C THR A 257 14.12 -7.80 2.72
N VAL A 258 13.49 -8.39 3.73
CA VAL A 258 12.74 -9.64 3.61
C VAL A 258 11.38 -9.49 4.27
N SER A 259 10.31 -10.02 3.66
CA SER A 259 8.99 -10.13 4.28
C SER A 259 8.66 -11.61 4.57
N PRO A 260 9.24 -12.23 5.62
CA PRO A 260 8.81 -13.56 6.05
C PRO A 260 7.33 -13.57 6.46
N TRP A 261 6.61 -14.56 5.95
CA TRP A 261 5.30 -14.94 6.46
C TRP A 261 5.44 -16.12 7.43
N VAL A 262 4.75 -16.07 8.56
CA VAL A 262 4.78 -17.09 9.61
C VAL A 262 3.37 -17.43 10.04
N ALA A 263 3.05 -18.71 10.15
CA ALA A 263 1.74 -19.14 10.60
C ALA A 263 1.47 -18.78 12.08
N ARG A 264 0.24 -18.34 12.37
CA ARG A 264 -0.30 -18.17 13.72
C ARG A 264 -0.88 -19.46 14.26
N THR A 265 -1.47 -20.25 13.38
CA THR A 265 -2.17 -21.48 13.72
C THR A 265 -1.51 -22.63 13.00
N THR A 266 -1.59 -23.81 13.60
CA THR A 266 -1.23 -25.05 12.94
C THR A 266 -2.30 -25.48 11.96
N ARG A 267 -3.53 -24.93 12.04
CA ARG A 267 -4.64 -25.24 11.16
C ARG A 267 -4.29 -24.77 9.74
N THR A 268 -4.16 -25.73 8.83
CA THR A 268 -3.82 -25.48 7.41
C THR A 268 -4.86 -26.10 6.47
N ALA A 269 -5.36 -27.30 6.83
CA ALA A 269 -6.38 -28.01 6.08
C ALA A 269 -7.78 -27.54 6.53
N ASN A 270 -8.56 -26.93 5.64
CA ASN A 270 -9.88 -26.41 6.00
C ASN A 270 -11.03 -27.27 5.44
N GLY A 271 -10.93 -27.67 4.18
CA GLY A 271 -11.90 -28.55 3.55
C GLY A 271 -11.38 -29.17 2.26
N ASN A 272 -11.91 -30.32 1.88
CA ASN A 272 -11.72 -30.91 0.56
C ASN A 272 -13.08 -31.22 -0.06
N VAL A 273 -13.20 -30.96 -1.35
CA VAL A 273 -14.30 -31.43 -2.19
C VAL A 273 -13.74 -32.46 -3.15
N ILE A 274 -14.29 -33.67 -3.09
CA ILE A 274 -13.88 -34.78 -3.96
C ILE A 274 -15.01 -35.04 -4.94
N THR A 275 -14.71 -34.96 -6.23
CA THR A 275 -15.61 -35.33 -7.30
C THR A 275 -15.02 -36.48 -8.10
N LEU A 276 -15.81 -37.53 -8.29
CA LEU A 276 -15.43 -38.65 -9.14
C LEU A 276 -15.83 -38.33 -10.58
N ARG A 277 -14.85 -38.33 -11.50
CA ARG A 277 -15.09 -38.18 -12.94
C ARG A 277 -14.56 -39.43 -13.64
N ASP A 278 -15.48 -40.26 -14.09
CA ASP A 278 -15.20 -41.59 -14.63
C ASP A 278 -14.46 -42.49 -13.62
N SER A 279 -13.14 -42.66 -13.79
CA SER A 279 -12.24 -43.46 -12.92
C SER A 279 -11.21 -42.61 -12.17
N LEU A 280 -11.28 -41.28 -12.32
CA LEU A 280 -10.33 -40.33 -11.77
C LEU A 280 -10.95 -39.56 -10.60
N PHE A 281 -10.12 -39.26 -9.61
CA PHE A 281 -10.50 -38.46 -8.45
C PHE A 281 -10.08 -37.02 -8.67
N HIS A 282 -11.04 -36.12 -8.79
CA HIS A 282 -10.81 -34.70 -8.81
C HIS A 282 -10.94 -34.15 -7.38
N VAL A 283 -9.86 -33.62 -6.83
CA VAL A 283 -9.78 -33.13 -5.45
C VAL A 283 -9.53 -31.64 -5.48
N SER A 284 -10.45 -30.89 -4.87
CA SER A 284 -10.33 -29.46 -4.62
C SER A 284 -10.12 -29.24 -3.13
N THR A 285 -9.01 -28.63 -2.74
CA THR A 285 -8.63 -28.39 -1.34
C THR A 285 -8.70 -26.91 -1.04
N SER A 286 -9.44 -26.53 0.00
CA SER A 286 -9.37 -25.19 0.59
C SER A 286 -8.29 -25.15 1.67
N HIS A 287 -7.29 -24.32 1.42
CA HIS A 287 -6.22 -24.01 2.35
C HIS A 287 -6.61 -22.77 3.17
N LEU A 288 -6.48 -22.88 4.49
CA LEU A 288 -6.68 -21.77 5.41
C LEU A 288 -5.57 -21.82 6.44
N THR A 289 -4.58 -20.93 6.31
CA THR A 289 -3.55 -20.78 7.35
C THR A 289 -3.48 -19.33 7.78
N ASP A 290 -3.98 -19.03 8.97
CA ASP A 290 -3.78 -17.70 9.53
C ASP A 290 -2.29 -17.48 9.78
N GLY A 291 -1.77 -16.32 9.37
CA GLY A 291 -0.38 -15.98 9.60
C GLY A 291 -0.13 -14.48 9.73
N ASP A 292 1.12 -14.16 9.99
CA ASP A 292 1.66 -12.82 10.10
C ASP A 292 2.77 -12.63 9.09
N GLN A 293 2.83 -11.45 8.48
CA GLN A 293 3.95 -11.01 7.67
C GLN A 293 4.72 -9.96 8.44
N ASN A 294 6.04 -10.12 8.52
CA ASN A 294 6.87 -9.13 9.18
C ASN A 294 7.92 -8.65 8.20
N LEU A 295 7.90 -7.36 7.88
CA LEU A 295 8.90 -6.79 6.99
C LEU A 295 10.16 -6.47 7.78
N ILE A 296 11.19 -7.28 7.60
CA ILE A 296 12.50 -7.15 8.25
C ILE A 296 13.37 -6.26 7.39
N ARG A 297 13.65 -5.05 7.89
CA ARG A 297 14.33 -3.98 7.19
C ARG A 297 15.65 -3.61 7.82
N LEU A 298 16.44 -2.87 7.05
CA LEU A 298 17.64 -2.21 7.52
C LEU A 298 17.30 -0.85 8.14
N GLN A 299 17.88 -0.56 9.31
CA GLN A 299 17.56 0.64 10.10
C GLN A 299 17.78 1.95 9.33
N TYR A 300 18.84 2.06 8.51
CA TYR A 300 19.12 3.28 7.76
C TYR A 300 18.06 3.56 6.68
N LYS A 301 17.40 2.53 6.13
CA LYS A 301 16.32 2.69 5.15
C LYS A 301 15.13 3.37 5.81
N ASP A 302 14.79 2.97 7.03
CA ASP A 302 13.72 3.59 7.80
C ASP A 302 14.09 5.02 8.23
N VAL A 303 15.34 5.28 8.63
CA VAL A 303 15.83 6.65 8.93
C VAL A 303 15.69 7.55 7.70
N PHE A 304 16.14 7.11 6.53
CA PHE A 304 16.03 7.89 5.28
C PHE A 304 14.58 8.23 4.93
N ARG A 305 13.67 7.25 5.03
CA ARG A 305 12.24 7.44 4.79
C ARG A 305 11.62 8.43 5.79
N LEU A 306 11.95 8.30 7.08
CA LEU A 306 11.52 9.23 8.13
C LEU A 306 12.06 10.64 7.91
N CYS A 307 13.30 10.80 7.44
CA CYS A 307 13.86 12.10 7.08
C CYS A 307 13.07 12.75 5.94
N ILE A 308 12.76 12.00 4.87
CA ILE A 308 11.92 12.51 3.77
C ILE A 308 10.56 12.98 4.30
N LEU A 309 9.90 12.15 5.10
CA LEU A 309 8.59 12.48 5.67
C LEU A 309 8.67 13.69 6.60
N GLY A 310 9.71 13.80 7.41
CA GLY A 310 9.97 14.95 8.26
C GLY A 310 10.05 16.25 7.47
N ILE A 311 10.77 16.24 6.34
CA ILE A 311 10.87 17.40 5.43
C ILE A 311 9.50 17.76 4.85
N VAL A 312 8.74 16.77 4.36
CA VAL A 312 7.39 17.01 3.80
C VAL A 312 6.42 17.53 4.86
N ILE A 313 6.45 16.97 6.07
CA ILE A 313 5.63 17.43 7.19
C ILE A 313 5.99 18.86 7.56
N TYR A 314 7.28 19.16 7.66
CA TYR A 314 7.77 20.52 7.92
C TYR A 314 7.24 21.51 6.86
N PHE A 315 7.32 21.16 5.57
CA PHE A 315 6.77 21.97 4.49
C PHE A 315 5.26 22.17 4.63
N ARG A 316 4.49 21.10 4.89
CA ARG A 316 3.02 21.19 5.05
C ARG A 316 2.62 22.08 6.23
N VAL A 317 3.27 21.91 7.38
CA VAL A 317 2.99 22.70 8.59
C VAL A 317 3.34 24.16 8.37
N SER A 318 4.55 24.44 7.89
CA SER A 318 5.05 25.81 7.71
C SER A 318 4.33 26.57 6.59
N SER A 319 4.04 25.92 5.46
CA SER A 319 3.65 26.59 4.22
C SER A 319 2.16 26.48 3.87
N ILE A 320 1.42 25.57 4.53
CA ILE A 320 -0.02 25.36 4.28
C ILE A 320 -0.82 25.52 5.58
N TYR A 321 -0.52 24.74 6.61
CA TYR A 321 -1.37 24.71 7.81
C TYR A 321 -1.23 25.95 8.69
N CYS A 322 0.00 26.45 8.89
CA CYS A 322 0.23 27.66 9.68
C CYS A 322 -0.47 28.90 9.08
N PRO A 323 -0.35 29.20 7.76
CA PRO A 323 -1.11 30.27 7.13
C PRO A 323 -2.63 30.14 7.29
N ILE A 324 -3.20 28.95 7.07
CA ILE A 324 -4.64 28.69 7.24
C ILE A 324 -5.07 28.93 8.69
N TRP A 325 -4.26 28.48 9.65
CA TRP A 325 -4.54 28.69 11.08
C TRP A 325 -4.46 30.15 11.48
N LEU A 326 -3.51 30.92 10.94
CA LEU A 326 -3.41 32.36 11.15
C LEU A 326 -4.63 33.08 10.57
N ALA A 327 -5.08 32.70 9.36
CA ALA A 327 -6.29 33.25 8.74
C ALA A 327 -7.53 32.92 9.59
N PHE A 328 -7.65 31.70 10.10
CA PHE A 328 -8.72 31.30 11.02
C PHE A 328 -8.73 32.13 12.30
N ARG A 329 -7.57 32.33 12.95
CA ARG A 329 -7.46 33.12 14.19
C ARG A 329 -7.95 34.55 14.01
N ARG A 330 -7.82 35.13 12.81
CA ARG A 330 -8.25 36.50 12.50
C ARG A 330 -9.78 36.63 12.37
N GLN A 331 -10.52 35.53 12.25
CA GLN A 331 -11.97 35.54 11.99
C GLN A 331 -12.82 35.56 13.26
N HIS A 332 -12.25 35.28 14.44
CA HIS A 332 -12.93 35.30 15.74
C HIS A 332 -14.25 34.49 15.79
N GLN A 333 -14.33 33.37 15.04
CA GLN A 333 -15.49 32.48 14.99
C GLN A 333 -15.09 31.02 15.29
N PRO A 334 -16.02 30.14 15.70
CA PRO A 334 -15.75 28.71 15.82
C PRO A 334 -15.35 28.10 14.48
N PHE A 335 -14.35 27.20 14.48
CA PHE A 335 -13.78 26.60 13.26
C PHE A 335 -14.80 25.95 12.35
N LEU A 336 -15.71 25.15 12.90
CA LEU A 336 -16.76 24.48 12.13
C LEU A 336 -17.75 25.47 11.50
N ALA A 337 -18.10 26.55 12.20
CA ALA A 337 -18.99 27.58 11.68
C ALA A 337 -18.33 28.34 10.51
N TRP A 338 -17.04 28.65 10.64
CA TRP A 338 -16.25 29.30 9.60
C TRP A 338 -16.12 28.44 8.33
N ILE A 339 -15.69 27.18 8.48
CA ILE A 339 -15.48 26.27 7.35
C ILE A 339 -16.79 25.85 6.67
N TRP A 340 -17.88 25.69 7.43
CA TRP A 340 -19.17 25.34 6.84
C TRP A 340 -19.60 26.33 5.74
N GLN A 341 -19.30 27.61 5.92
CA GLN A 341 -19.65 28.67 4.98
C GLN A 341 -18.57 28.93 3.91
N ARG A 342 -17.34 28.43 4.12
CA ARG A 342 -16.15 28.81 3.34
C ARG A 342 -15.34 27.62 2.79
N HIS A 343 -15.83 26.40 2.86
CA HIS A 343 -15.13 25.23 2.28
C HIS A 343 -15.15 25.18 0.74
N LEU A 344 -15.94 26.04 0.08
CA LEU A 344 -16.19 25.99 -1.37
C LEU A 344 -14.97 26.48 -2.17
N GLY A 345 -14.09 25.54 -2.52
CA GLY A 345 -12.91 25.79 -3.35
C GLY A 345 -11.57 25.60 -2.62
N LEU A 346 -11.61 25.40 -1.30
CA LEU A 346 -10.42 25.13 -0.48
C LEU A 346 -9.84 23.75 -0.83
N VAL A 347 -8.86 23.70 -1.72
CA VAL A 347 -8.13 22.47 -2.04
C VAL A 347 -6.85 22.42 -1.21
N LEU A 348 -6.87 21.64 -0.13
CA LEU A 348 -5.67 21.39 0.66
C LEU A 348 -4.59 20.70 -0.18
N HIS A 349 -3.33 21.02 0.12
CA HIS A 349 -2.13 20.44 -0.51
C HIS A 349 -2.01 20.77 -2.00
N LYS A 350 -2.73 21.78 -2.48
CA LYS A 350 -2.54 22.32 -3.83
C LYS A 350 -1.09 22.78 -4.03
N ARG A 351 -0.49 23.52 -3.08
CA ARG A 351 0.91 23.98 -3.17
C ARG A 351 1.92 22.85 -3.27
N GLU A 352 1.72 21.78 -2.50
CA GLU A 352 2.54 20.57 -2.54
C GLU A 352 2.57 19.98 -3.96
N ARG A 353 1.42 19.94 -4.64
CA ARG A 353 1.31 19.42 -6.03
C ARG A 353 1.91 20.33 -7.10
N HIS A 354 2.28 21.55 -6.75
CA HIS A 354 2.96 22.49 -7.65
C HIS A 354 4.44 22.64 -7.32
N ASN A 355 4.91 22.08 -6.19
CA ASN A 355 6.30 22.10 -5.77
C ASN A 355 7.02 20.84 -6.28
N LEU A 356 7.92 21.04 -7.25
CA LEU A 356 8.66 19.95 -7.90
C LEU A 356 9.58 19.21 -6.92
N PHE A 357 10.20 19.91 -5.98
CA PHE A 357 11.09 19.30 -4.99
C PHE A 357 10.31 18.41 -4.00
N ILE A 358 9.16 18.88 -3.51
CA ILE A 358 8.32 18.06 -2.63
C ILE A 358 7.75 16.85 -3.37
N LEU A 359 7.28 17.01 -4.61
CA LEU A 359 6.81 15.88 -5.42
C LEU A 359 7.93 14.88 -5.72
N LEU A 360 9.17 15.33 -5.91
CA LEU A 360 10.33 14.46 -6.06
C LEU A 360 10.57 13.66 -4.77
N LEU A 361 10.56 14.31 -3.61
CA LEU A 361 10.69 13.65 -2.31
C LEU A 361 9.58 12.61 -2.06
N LEU A 362 8.33 12.96 -2.35
CA LEU A 362 7.19 12.03 -2.24
C LEU A 362 7.28 10.88 -3.24
N SER A 363 7.81 11.11 -4.43
CA SER A 363 8.05 10.06 -5.42
C SER A 363 9.16 9.10 -4.98
N LEU A 364 10.24 9.63 -4.40
CA LEU A 364 11.32 8.83 -3.81
C LEU A 364 10.81 8.02 -2.60
N GLU A 365 9.96 8.62 -1.76
CA GLU A 365 9.29 7.90 -0.68
C GLU A 365 8.45 6.75 -1.25
N ALA A 366 7.61 6.99 -2.26
CA ALA A 366 6.78 5.93 -2.86
C ALA A 366 7.61 4.77 -3.45
N VAL A 367 8.75 5.06 -4.09
CA VAL A 367 9.64 4.04 -4.66
C VAL A 367 10.37 3.27 -3.56
N THR A 368 10.87 3.95 -2.53
CA THR A 368 11.54 3.28 -1.39
C THR A 368 10.58 2.48 -0.52
N SER A 369 9.29 2.87 -0.51
CA SER A 369 8.16 2.23 0.16
C SER A 369 7.49 1.12 -0.66
N VAL A 370 8.02 0.73 -1.82
CA VAL A 370 7.35 -0.21 -2.72
C VAL A 370 7.05 -1.56 -2.05
N GLU A 371 7.94 -2.06 -1.19
CA GLU A 371 7.76 -3.32 -0.46
C GLU A 371 6.53 -3.25 0.45
N ASP A 372 6.40 -2.17 1.23
CA ASP A 372 5.23 -1.92 2.08
C ASP A 372 3.95 -1.88 1.25
N ILE A 373 3.98 -1.19 0.11
CA ILE A 373 2.82 -1.05 -0.78
C ILE A 373 2.38 -2.41 -1.33
N VAL A 374 3.33 -3.28 -1.66
CA VAL A 374 3.05 -4.66 -2.09
C VAL A 374 2.41 -5.46 -0.97
N VAL A 375 2.97 -5.42 0.25
CA VAL A 375 2.39 -6.09 1.43
C VAL A 375 0.96 -5.62 1.67
N TYR A 376 0.70 -4.30 1.59
CA TYR A 376 -0.65 -3.75 1.71
C TYR A 376 -1.59 -4.24 0.61
N CYS A 377 -1.12 -4.33 -0.64
CA CYS A 377 -1.93 -4.86 -1.74
C CYS A 377 -2.35 -6.31 -1.48
N GLN A 378 -1.42 -7.15 -1.02
CA GLN A 378 -1.69 -8.54 -0.67
C GLN A 378 -2.64 -8.62 0.52
N TYR A 379 -2.43 -7.81 1.56
CA TYR A 379 -3.33 -7.75 2.71
C TYR A 379 -4.75 -7.38 2.30
N THR A 380 -4.92 -6.37 1.44
CA THR A 380 -6.25 -5.98 0.93
C THR A 380 -6.98 -7.13 0.23
N VAL A 381 -6.26 -8.02 -0.45
CA VAL A 381 -6.85 -9.16 -1.17
C VAL A 381 -7.12 -10.35 -0.24
N TYR A 382 -6.22 -10.64 0.71
CA TYR A 382 -6.27 -11.82 1.57
C TYR A 382 -6.89 -11.58 2.96
N THR A 383 -7.30 -10.36 3.29
CA THR A 383 -7.94 -10.07 4.58
C THR A 383 -9.46 -10.14 4.49
N ASN A 384 -10.05 -10.96 5.38
CA ASN A 384 -11.49 -10.99 5.60
C ASN A 384 -11.99 -9.64 6.15
N GLY A 385 -13.05 -9.10 5.53
CA GLY A 385 -13.53 -7.69 5.64
C GLY A 385 -14.07 -7.22 7.00
N SER A 386 -13.66 -7.82 8.13
CA SER A 386 -14.17 -7.52 9.46
C SER A 386 -13.60 -6.25 10.11
N SER A 387 -12.52 -5.65 9.56
CA SER A 387 -11.96 -4.36 10.03
C SER A 387 -11.95 -3.30 8.93
N TYR A 388 -13.07 -2.60 8.76
CA TYR A 388 -13.20 -1.50 7.79
C TYR A 388 -12.21 -0.35 8.04
N GLY A 389 -11.87 -0.07 9.31
CA GLY A 389 -10.93 1.00 9.68
C GLY A 389 -9.50 0.71 9.25
N SER A 390 -9.00 -0.51 9.52
CA SER A 390 -7.66 -0.94 9.07
C SER A 390 -7.59 -0.97 7.55
N LEU A 391 -8.64 -1.50 6.89
CA LEU A 391 -8.72 -1.59 5.43
C LEU A 391 -8.64 -0.20 4.78
N LEU A 392 -9.33 0.81 5.34
CA LEU A 392 -9.27 2.19 4.85
C LEU A 392 -7.85 2.76 4.93
N LEU A 393 -7.16 2.61 6.06
CA LEU A 393 -5.78 3.10 6.23
C LEU A 393 -4.80 2.42 5.25
N ILE A 394 -5.04 1.15 4.94
CA ILE A 394 -4.24 0.38 3.98
C ILE A 394 -4.47 0.88 2.56
N TYR A 395 -5.71 1.08 2.11
CA TYR A 395 -6.00 1.71 0.82
C TYR A 395 -5.40 3.11 0.68
N MET A 396 -5.49 3.92 1.74
CA MET A 396 -4.89 5.26 1.75
C MET A 396 -3.35 5.21 1.73
N SER A 397 -2.74 4.12 2.21
CA SER A 397 -1.30 3.87 2.14
C SER A 397 -0.85 3.41 0.75
N ILE A 398 -1.66 2.63 0.03
CA ILE A 398 -1.42 2.24 -1.37
C ILE A 398 -1.47 3.46 -2.30
N MET A 399 -2.33 4.44 -2.01
CA MET A 399 -2.47 5.69 -2.79
C MET A 399 -1.17 6.50 -2.97
N ARG A 400 -0.12 6.23 -2.20
CA ARG A 400 1.19 6.88 -2.36
C ARG A 400 1.80 6.68 -3.76
N ILE A 401 1.42 5.62 -4.49
CA ILE A 401 1.88 5.42 -5.88
C ILE A 401 1.43 6.51 -6.86
N VAL A 402 0.50 7.37 -6.46
CA VAL A 402 0.04 8.51 -7.26
C VAL A 402 1.07 9.64 -7.32
N TRP A 403 1.99 9.73 -6.35
CA TRP A 403 2.97 10.84 -6.30
C TRP A 403 3.95 10.86 -7.49
N PRO A 404 4.55 9.72 -7.90
CA PRO A 404 5.33 9.65 -9.14
C PRO A 404 4.55 10.10 -10.38
N CYS A 405 3.28 9.74 -10.49
CA CYS A 405 2.42 10.20 -11.57
C CYS A 405 2.20 11.72 -11.53
N ALA A 406 1.98 12.28 -10.33
CA ALA A 406 1.82 13.72 -10.14
C ALA A 406 3.09 14.50 -10.50
N LEU A 407 4.27 13.96 -10.19
CA LEU A 407 5.57 14.50 -10.61
C LEU A 407 5.67 14.54 -12.15
N LEU A 408 5.37 13.43 -12.82
CA LEU A 408 5.40 13.36 -14.29
C LEU A 408 4.42 14.34 -14.94
N LEU A 409 3.23 14.49 -14.38
CA LEU A 409 2.25 15.48 -14.84
C LEU A 409 2.77 16.91 -14.68
N LEU A 410 3.38 17.24 -13.55
CA LEU A 410 3.93 18.57 -13.31
C LEU A 410 5.07 18.86 -14.29
N VAL A 411 6.01 17.92 -14.47
CA VAL A 411 7.11 18.05 -15.42
C VAL A 411 6.56 18.24 -16.85
N SER A 412 5.61 17.40 -17.26
CA SER A 412 4.99 17.50 -18.59
C SER A 412 4.28 18.84 -18.80
N SER A 413 3.56 19.33 -17.78
CA SER A 413 2.90 20.63 -17.83
C SER A 413 3.89 21.79 -17.94
N ARG A 414 5.01 21.73 -17.21
CA ARG A 414 6.09 22.73 -17.28
C ARG A 414 6.79 22.71 -18.64
N LEU A 415 7.05 21.54 -19.21
CA LEU A 415 7.62 21.41 -20.55
C LEU A 415 6.67 22.00 -21.60
N VAL A 416 5.38 21.71 -21.53
CA VAL A 416 4.37 22.32 -22.42
C VAL A 416 4.37 23.84 -22.28
N GLY A 417 4.44 24.36 -21.04
CA GLY A 417 4.55 25.80 -20.80
C GLY A 417 5.82 26.42 -21.39
N ALA A 418 6.94 25.70 -21.35
CA ALA A 418 8.21 26.15 -21.91
C ALA A 418 8.20 26.18 -23.45
N PHE A 419 7.62 25.15 -24.10
CA PHE A 419 7.60 25.04 -25.56
C PHE A 419 6.48 25.83 -26.24
N PHE A 420 5.28 25.91 -25.61
CA PHE A 420 4.08 26.50 -26.22
C PHE A 420 3.60 27.77 -25.51
N GLY A 421 4.35 28.25 -24.52
CA GLY A 421 4.08 29.48 -23.77
C GLY A 421 3.29 29.28 -22.46
N PRO A 422 3.42 30.21 -21.50
CA PRO A 422 2.87 30.09 -20.15
C PRO A 422 1.33 30.06 -20.11
N SER A 423 0.66 30.61 -21.15
CA SER A 423 -0.82 30.56 -21.28
C SER A 423 -1.36 29.15 -21.55
N LYS A 424 -0.49 28.25 -22.04
CA LYS A 424 -0.82 26.85 -22.33
C LYS A 424 -0.49 25.90 -21.18
N ALA A 425 0.30 26.32 -20.18
CA ALA A 425 0.52 25.57 -18.95
C ALA A 425 -0.81 25.33 -18.21
N PHE A 426 -0.97 24.16 -17.60
CA PHE A 426 -2.26 23.72 -17.08
C PHE A 426 -2.11 22.85 -15.82
N ALA A 427 -3.02 23.01 -14.86
CA ALA A 427 -2.96 22.37 -13.56
C ALA A 427 -3.57 20.95 -13.58
N VAL A 428 -2.86 19.99 -14.20
CA VAL A 428 -3.33 18.60 -14.38
C VAL A 428 -3.34 17.80 -13.09
N SER A 429 -2.44 18.16 -12.16
CA SER A 429 -2.19 17.41 -10.94
C SER A 429 -3.39 17.39 -9.98
N GLU A 430 -4.43 18.19 -10.21
CA GLU A 430 -5.68 18.13 -9.45
C GLU A 430 -6.60 17.00 -9.91
N ASN A 431 -6.58 16.65 -11.20
CA ASN A 431 -7.47 15.64 -11.76
C ASN A 431 -7.00 14.21 -11.45
N ILE A 432 -5.72 14.04 -11.07
CA ILE A 432 -5.16 12.71 -10.79
C ILE A 432 -5.82 12.01 -9.61
N PHE A 433 -6.20 12.74 -8.57
CA PHE A 433 -6.88 12.15 -7.42
C PHE A 433 -8.30 11.71 -7.76
N LEU A 434 -8.97 12.43 -8.66
CA LEU A 434 -10.33 12.08 -9.08
C LEU A 434 -10.33 10.86 -10.01
N LEU A 435 -9.41 10.82 -10.98
CA LEU A 435 -9.37 9.79 -12.02
C LEU A 435 -8.47 8.61 -11.67
N GLY A 436 -7.41 8.83 -10.91
CA GLY A 436 -6.44 7.81 -10.52
C GLY A 436 -6.86 7.01 -9.28
N ALA A 437 -7.53 7.62 -8.29
CA ALA A 437 -7.91 6.92 -7.06
C ALA A 437 -8.77 5.66 -7.28
N PRO A 438 -9.79 5.67 -8.17
CA PRO A 438 -10.58 4.45 -8.44
C PRO A 438 -9.72 3.30 -8.99
N VAL A 439 -8.75 3.60 -9.86
CA VAL A 439 -7.83 2.59 -10.41
C VAL A 439 -6.94 2.02 -9.30
N VAL A 440 -6.43 2.88 -8.42
CA VAL A 440 -5.59 2.46 -7.31
C VAL A 440 -6.36 1.65 -6.26
N TRP A 441 -7.64 1.95 -6.02
CA TRP A 441 -8.45 1.21 -5.05
C TRP A 441 -8.95 -0.13 -5.60
N ILE A 442 -9.32 -0.21 -6.87
CA ILE A 442 -9.98 -1.41 -7.41
C ILE A 442 -8.98 -2.34 -8.11
N TYR A 443 -8.11 -1.79 -8.95
CA TYR A 443 -7.29 -2.59 -9.87
C TYR A 443 -5.93 -2.94 -9.30
N ILE A 444 -5.24 -1.96 -8.71
CA ILE A 444 -3.84 -2.13 -8.27
C ILE A 444 -3.65 -3.27 -7.25
N PRO A 445 -4.48 -3.41 -6.19
CA PRO A 445 -4.28 -4.48 -5.21
C PRO A 445 -4.38 -5.87 -5.82
N MET A 446 -5.37 -6.10 -6.69
CA MET A 446 -5.52 -7.38 -7.40
C MET A 446 -4.38 -7.61 -8.39
N TYR A 447 -4.01 -6.61 -9.18
CA TYR A 447 -2.92 -6.71 -10.15
C TYR A 447 -1.59 -7.03 -9.48
N VAL A 448 -1.23 -6.26 -8.43
CA VAL A 448 0.01 -6.42 -7.68
C VAL A 448 0.03 -7.73 -6.93
N THR A 449 -1.10 -8.18 -6.38
CA THR A 449 -1.15 -9.50 -5.73
C THR A 449 -0.92 -10.61 -6.75
N ASN A 450 -1.60 -10.58 -7.90
CA ASN A 450 -1.46 -11.61 -8.93
C ASN A 450 -0.06 -11.62 -9.58
N ARG A 451 0.49 -10.45 -9.90
CA ARG A 451 1.87 -10.33 -10.43
C ARG A 451 2.92 -10.59 -9.38
N GLY A 452 2.67 -10.15 -8.15
CA GLY A 452 3.53 -10.34 -6.99
C GLY A 452 3.71 -11.82 -6.69
N MET A 453 2.64 -12.62 -6.75
CA MET A 453 2.74 -14.08 -6.70
C MET A 453 3.81 -14.56 -7.68
N GLY A 454 3.73 -14.24 -8.98
CA GLY A 454 4.75 -14.65 -9.95
C GLY A 454 6.17 -14.08 -9.74
N LEU A 455 6.32 -12.93 -9.06
CA LEU A 455 7.61 -12.26 -8.83
C LEU A 455 8.32 -12.70 -7.56
N PHE A 456 7.56 -13.05 -6.52
CA PHE A 456 8.10 -13.43 -5.23
C PHE A 456 8.17 -14.94 -5.04
N GLN A 457 7.88 -15.68 -6.11
CA GLN A 457 7.86 -17.11 -6.13
C GLN A 457 9.28 -17.70 -6.20
N GLY A 458 9.91 -17.87 -5.03
CA GLY A 458 11.17 -18.58 -4.84
C GLY A 458 10.93 -20.07 -4.67
N TYR A 459 10.50 -20.72 -5.76
CA TYR A 459 10.11 -22.12 -5.70
C TYR A 459 11.31 -23.06 -5.64
N ARG A 460 11.30 -23.99 -4.68
CA ARG A 460 12.26 -25.09 -4.63
C ARG A 460 11.54 -26.42 -4.55
N TRP A 461 12.18 -27.41 -5.16
CA TRP A 461 12.00 -28.82 -4.87
C TRP A 461 12.72 -29.22 -3.59
N THR A 462 12.01 -29.25 -2.47
CA THR A 462 12.57 -29.74 -1.19
C THR A 462 11.89 -31.05 -0.83
N GLY A 463 12.24 -32.12 -1.56
CA GLY A 463 11.79 -33.47 -1.22
C GLY A 463 11.71 -34.44 -2.37
N VAL A 464 12.02 -35.70 -2.06
CA VAL A 464 11.90 -36.89 -2.93
C VAL A 464 10.51 -37.53 -2.79
N VAL A 465 9.92 -37.48 -1.59
CA VAL A 465 8.64 -38.13 -1.25
C VAL A 465 7.51 -37.12 -1.13
N VAL A 466 7.73 -35.97 -0.50
CA VAL A 466 6.78 -34.85 -0.37
C VAL A 466 7.26 -33.71 -1.24
N HIS A 467 7.01 -33.86 -2.54
CA HIS A 467 7.45 -32.86 -3.50
C HIS A 467 6.60 -31.60 -3.41
N HIS A 468 7.14 -30.53 -2.84
CA HIS A 468 6.40 -29.31 -2.52
C HIS A 468 6.99 -28.11 -3.27
N TYR A 469 6.21 -27.46 -4.12
CA TYR A 469 6.64 -26.30 -4.90
C TYR A 469 6.10 -24.99 -4.28
N THR A 470 6.78 -24.49 -3.24
CA THR A 470 6.44 -23.19 -2.60
C THR A 470 7.68 -22.36 -2.26
N ASN A 471 7.46 -21.13 -1.80
CA ASN A 471 8.51 -20.21 -1.38
C ASN A 471 9.27 -20.74 -0.17
N SER A 472 10.59 -20.76 -0.27
CA SER A 472 11.50 -21.26 0.77
C SER A 472 12.57 -20.21 1.09
N ILE A 473 12.95 -20.04 2.36
CA ILE A 473 14.01 -19.09 2.76
C ILE A 473 15.30 -19.38 2.00
N TYR A 474 15.61 -20.64 1.73
CA TYR A 474 16.82 -21.03 1.01
C TYR A 474 16.90 -20.45 -0.41
N ASN A 475 15.80 -20.49 -1.18
CA ASN A 475 15.82 -20.09 -2.59
C ASN A 475 15.25 -18.69 -2.86
N VAL A 476 14.67 -18.02 -1.87
CA VAL A 476 14.09 -16.69 -2.13
C VAL A 476 15.17 -15.68 -2.59
N TYR A 477 16.45 -15.92 -2.27
CA TYR A 477 17.59 -15.10 -2.73
C TYR A 477 17.83 -15.14 -4.25
N THR A 478 17.34 -16.14 -4.98
CA THR A 478 17.62 -16.26 -6.42
C THR A 478 16.90 -15.20 -7.25
N ASN A 479 15.83 -14.59 -6.73
CA ASN A 479 14.98 -13.62 -7.43
C ASN A 479 14.99 -12.23 -6.78
N GLN A 480 16.06 -11.87 -6.07
CA GLN A 480 16.18 -10.54 -5.47
C GLN A 480 16.11 -9.43 -6.51
N LEU A 481 15.34 -8.39 -6.20
CA LEU A 481 15.21 -7.19 -7.02
C LEU A 481 15.51 -5.95 -6.19
N ASN A 482 16.16 -4.96 -6.78
CA ASN A 482 16.23 -3.63 -6.18
C ASN A 482 14.81 -3.02 -6.11
N SER A 483 14.47 -2.27 -5.05
CA SER A 483 13.19 -1.55 -4.91
C SER A 483 12.83 -0.74 -6.16
N LEU A 484 13.79 -0.10 -6.83
CA LEU A 484 13.50 0.64 -8.07
C LEU A 484 13.04 -0.30 -9.21
N SER A 485 13.71 -1.44 -9.37
CA SER A 485 13.33 -2.44 -10.37
C SER A 485 11.99 -3.09 -10.01
N LEU A 486 11.76 -3.35 -8.73
CA LEU A 486 10.49 -3.90 -8.23
C LEU A 486 9.35 -2.91 -8.51
N TYR A 487 9.56 -1.63 -8.24
CA TYR A 487 8.61 -0.56 -8.52
C TYR A 487 8.28 -0.48 -10.01
N TRP A 488 9.29 -0.45 -10.89
CA TRP A 488 9.04 -0.41 -12.34
C TRP A 488 8.32 -1.64 -12.88
N ARG A 489 8.62 -2.85 -12.36
CA ARG A 489 7.93 -4.08 -12.78
C ARG A 489 6.46 -4.12 -12.36
N LEU A 490 6.12 -3.56 -11.20
CA LEU A 490 4.77 -3.62 -10.64
C LEU A 490 3.91 -2.39 -10.96
N PHE A 491 4.48 -1.19 -10.88
CA PHE A 491 3.75 0.08 -10.98
C PHE A 491 4.13 0.88 -12.21
N GLY A 492 5.20 0.53 -12.93
CA GLY A 492 5.73 1.31 -14.04
C GLY A 492 4.74 1.64 -15.15
N VAL A 493 3.95 0.66 -15.57
CA VAL A 493 2.90 0.86 -16.59
C VAL A 493 1.85 1.85 -16.09
N PHE A 494 1.39 1.71 -14.85
CA PHE A 494 0.46 2.66 -14.25
C PHE A 494 1.07 4.07 -14.19
N THR A 495 2.32 4.18 -13.77
CA THR A 495 3.05 5.45 -13.64
C THR A 495 3.25 6.17 -14.96
N LEU A 496 3.30 5.47 -16.10
CA LEU A 496 3.40 6.08 -17.43
C LEU A 496 2.04 6.34 -18.08
N VAL A 497 1.15 5.35 -18.06
CA VAL A 497 -0.14 5.42 -18.77
C VAL A 497 -1.13 6.34 -18.06
N SER A 498 -1.21 6.28 -16.72
CA SER A 498 -2.13 7.11 -15.94
C SER A 498 -1.94 8.62 -16.21
N PRO A 499 -0.74 9.20 -16.06
CA PRO A 499 -0.56 10.63 -16.32
C PRO A 499 -0.82 10.99 -17.79
N LEU A 500 -0.47 10.12 -18.75
CA LEU A 500 -0.74 10.35 -20.16
C LEU A 500 -2.25 10.41 -20.46
N VAL A 501 -3.02 9.46 -19.94
CA VAL A 501 -4.49 9.45 -20.09
C VAL A 501 -5.11 10.69 -19.43
N ILE A 502 -4.67 11.04 -18.22
CA ILE A 502 -5.18 12.22 -17.51
C ILE A 502 -4.82 13.51 -18.26
N PHE A 503 -3.63 13.61 -18.83
CA PHE A 503 -3.21 14.73 -19.66
C PHE A 503 -4.15 14.88 -20.86
N VAL A 504 -4.40 13.80 -21.61
CA VAL A 504 -5.28 13.81 -22.79
C VAL A 504 -6.72 14.16 -22.41
N LEU A 505 -7.27 13.53 -21.37
CA LEU A 505 -8.63 13.82 -20.89
C LEU A 505 -8.76 15.28 -20.43
N SER A 506 -7.75 15.81 -19.74
CA SER A 506 -7.73 17.20 -19.31
C SER A 506 -7.64 18.17 -20.49
N ALA A 507 -6.87 17.82 -21.52
CA ALA A 507 -6.79 18.60 -22.75
C ALA A 507 -8.13 18.62 -23.50
N VAL A 508 -8.77 17.44 -23.67
CA VAL A 508 -10.11 17.33 -24.28
C VAL A 508 -11.14 18.11 -23.48
N TRP A 509 -11.14 17.98 -22.15
CA TRP A 509 -12.05 18.70 -21.27
C TRP A 509 -11.88 20.22 -21.38
N ARG A 510 -10.64 20.70 -21.46
CA ARG A 510 -10.35 22.13 -21.65
C ARG A 510 -10.85 22.62 -23.01
N CYS A 511 -10.69 21.83 -24.06
CA CYS A 511 -11.22 22.16 -25.39
C CYS A 511 -12.75 22.24 -25.40
N THR A 512 -13.44 21.34 -24.70
CA THR A 512 -14.92 21.28 -24.73
C THR A 512 -15.58 22.27 -23.78
N THR A 513 -15.02 22.48 -22.59
CA THR A 513 -15.66 23.27 -21.53
C THR A 513 -15.02 24.64 -21.28
N GLN A 514 -13.83 24.88 -21.83
CA GLN A 514 -12.99 26.05 -21.55
C GLN A 514 -12.65 26.24 -20.06
N THR A 515 -12.71 25.18 -19.24
CA THR A 515 -12.37 25.21 -17.81
C THR A 515 -10.99 24.58 -17.54
N GLY A 516 -10.29 25.07 -16.51
CA GLY A 516 -8.90 24.65 -16.23
C GLY A 516 -8.72 23.32 -15.47
N SER A 517 -9.76 22.81 -14.78
CA SER A 517 -9.68 21.61 -13.93
C SER A 517 -11.08 21.00 -13.71
N ILE A 518 -11.19 19.66 -13.78
CA ILE A 518 -12.45 18.92 -13.65
C ILE A 518 -12.91 18.92 -12.19
N SER A 519 -11.98 18.68 -11.26
CA SER A 519 -12.27 18.69 -9.82
C SER A 519 -12.80 20.04 -9.36
N ALA A 520 -12.19 21.11 -9.84
CA ALA A 520 -12.60 22.46 -9.50
C ALA A 520 -13.97 22.81 -10.13
N TYR A 521 -14.30 22.29 -11.32
CA TYR A 521 -15.65 22.43 -11.91
C TYR A 521 -16.73 21.71 -11.08
N LEU A 522 -16.46 20.47 -10.64
CA LEU A 522 -17.38 19.68 -9.82
C LEU A 522 -17.64 20.31 -8.43
N LEU A 523 -16.58 20.83 -7.80
CA LEU A 523 -16.64 21.43 -6.47
C LEU A 523 -17.20 22.87 -6.48
N SER A 524 -17.24 23.53 -7.64
CA SER A 524 -17.75 24.90 -7.76
C SER A 524 -19.29 25.00 -7.76
N PRO A 525 -19.88 26.08 -7.21
CA PRO A 525 -21.32 26.34 -7.27
C PRO A 525 -21.87 26.39 -8.71
N VAL A 526 -23.09 25.89 -8.92
CA VAL A 526 -23.70 25.76 -10.26
C VAL A 526 -23.88 27.12 -10.94
N GLU A 527 -24.23 28.15 -10.18
CA GLU A 527 -24.39 29.55 -10.63
C GLU A 527 -23.08 30.16 -11.18
N ARG A 528 -21.92 29.60 -10.84
CA ARG A 528 -20.60 30.15 -11.18
C ARG A 528 -19.92 29.44 -12.35
N ARG A 529 -20.57 28.46 -12.98
CA ARG A 529 -19.99 27.68 -14.08
C ARG A 529 -19.69 28.50 -15.33
N GLY A 530 -20.42 29.61 -15.55
CA GLY A 530 -20.16 30.56 -16.65
C GLY A 530 -18.88 31.38 -16.50
N ALA A 531 -18.50 31.75 -15.27
CA ALA A 531 -17.31 32.56 -14.98
C ALA A 531 -15.98 31.77 -14.98
N ILE A 532 -16.03 30.46 -15.19
CA ILE A 532 -14.85 29.57 -15.25
C ILE A 532 -14.33 29.43 -16.69
N ARG A 533 -15.04 30.00 -17.68
CA ARG A 533 -14.58 30.04 -19.07
C ARG A 533 -13.31 30.89 -19.14
N ILE A 534 -12.28 30.36 -19.81
CA ILE A 534 -11.10 31.13 -20.21
C ILE A 534 -11.52 32.08 -21.35
N GLU A 535 -12.31 33.10 -21.02
CA GLU A 535 -12.48 34.26 -21.90
C GLU A 535 -11.32 35.21 -21.64
N CYS A 536 -10.56 35.50 -22.70
CA CYS A 536 -9.69 36.67 -22.77
C CYS A 536 -10.56 37.89 -23.03
N SER A 537 -11.37 38.31 -22.05
CA SER A 537 -11.94 39.65 -22.08
C SER A 537 -10.91 40.60 -21.45
N LEU A 538 -10.35 41.48 -22.27
CA LEU A 538 -9.89 42.78 -21.81
C LEU A 538 -11.13 43.50 -21.30
N ASP A 539 -11.41 43.41 -19.99
CA ASP A 539 -12.24 44.39 -19.30
C ASP A 539 -12.06 44.18 -17.78
N VAL A 540 -11.33 45.12 -17.17
CA VAL A 540 -11.13 45.38 -15.74
C VAL A 540 -10.86 44.13 -14.87
N ALA A 541 -9.59 43.73 -14.79
CA ALA A 541 -9.15 42.62 -13.94
C ALA A 541 -9.38 42.91 -12.43
N PRO A 542 -9.79 41.90 -11.63
CA PRO A 542 -9.83 42.03 -10.17
C PRO A 542 -8.42 42.32 -9.64
N HIS A 543 -8.29 43.32 -8.76
CA HIS A 543 -7.02 43.93 -8.38
C HIS A 543 -5.97 42.92 -7.86
N LEU A 544 -6.38 41.87 -7.15
CA LEU A 544 -5.45 40.85 -6.66
C LEU A 544 -4.84 39.94 -7.75
N GLU A 545 -5.58 39.62 -8.82
CA GLU A 545 -5.05 38.80 -9.92
C GLU A 545 -3.96 39.56 -10.69
N ALA A 546 -4.16 40.86 -10.90
CA ALA A 546 -3.18 41.74 -11.51
C ALA A 546 -1.91 41.86 -10.65
N ILE A 547 -2.06 42.01 -9.33
CA ILE A 547 -0.92 42.07 -8.39
C ILE A 547 -0.08 40.80 -8.44
N LEU A 548 -0.73 39.62 -8.43
CA LEU A 548 -0.01 38.35 -8.51
C LEU A 548 0.69 38.17 -9.87
N ARG A 549 0.06 38.60 -10.97
CA ARG A 549 0.63 38.54 -12.31
C ARG A 549 1.84 39.45 -12.47
N ASP A 550 1.76 40.67 -11.93
CA ASP A 550 2.77 41.73 -12.08
C ASP A 550 3.84 41.67 -10.99
N SER A 551 3.75 40.68 -10.08
CA SER A 551 4.75 40.43 -9.05
C SER A 551 6.07 39.88 -9.60
N THR A 552 7.18 40.11 -8.90
CA THR A 552 8.50 39.54 -9.24
C THR A 552 8.53 38.02 -9.21
N PHE A 553 7.61 37.39 -8.47
CA PHE A 553 7.39 35.94 -8.49
C PHE A 553 6.87 35.39 -9.83
N SER A 554 6.49 36.27 -10.78
CA SER A 554 6.09 35.93 -12.16
C SER A 554 5.03 34.82 -12.20
N VAL A 555 4.00 34.94 -11.37
CA VAL A 555 2.95 33.91 -11.25
C VAL A 555 2.21 33.79 -12.59
N PRO A 556 2.17 32.60 -13.23
CA PRO A 556 1.46 32.41 -14.49
C PRO A 556 -0.01 32.83 -14.36
N PRO A 557 -0.60 33.47 -15.40
CA PRO A 557 -1.98 33.97 -15.32
C PRO A 557 -3.00 32.88 -14.96
N SER A 558 -2.78 31.65 -15.42
CA SER A 558 -3.61 30.50 -15.08
C SER A 558 -3.58 30.15 -13.58
N ILE A 559 -2.43 30.31 -12.93
CA ILE A 559 -2.23 30.05 -11.50
C ILE A 559 -2.78 31.22 -10.67
N ALA A 560 -2.52 32.46 -11.08
CA ALA A 560 -3.08 33.65 -10.44
C ALA A 560 -4.61 33.59 -10.40
N ARG A 561 -5.26 33.26 -11.53
CA ARG A 561 -6.72 33.02 -11.60
C ARG A 561 -7.18 31.90 -10.69
N GLN A 562 -6.38 30.84 -10.55
CA GLN A 562 -6.73 29.70 -9.70
C GLN A 562 -6.65 30.05 -8.21
N ILE A 563 -5.72 30.93 -7.82
CA ILE A 563 -5.60 31.45 -6.44
C ILE A 563 -6.80 32.35 -6.12
N THR A 564 -7.16 33.26 -7.03
CA THR A 564 -8.25 34.24 -6.85
C THR A 564 -9.65 33.71 -7.18
N ARG A 565 -9.76 32.42 -7.55
CA ARG A 565 -11.03 31.81 -7.98
C ARG A 565 -12.08 31.70 -6.89
N ALA A 566 -11.67 31.39 -5.66
CA ALA A 566 -12.59 31.18 -4.55
C ALA A 566 -13.06 32.53 -4.02
N LYS A 567 -14.29 32.94 -4.40
CA LYS A 567 -14.90 34.20 -3.97
C LYS A 567 -16.07 33.97 -3.03
N LEU A 568 -16.28 34.83 -2.04
CA LEU A 568 -17.46 34.75 -1.17
C LEU A 568 -18.77 35.01 -1.95
N PRO A 569 -19.88 34.31 -1.64
CA PRO A 569 -21.14 34.40 -2.41
C PRO A 569 -21.72 35.81 -2.49
N VAL A 570 -21.68 36.52 -1.37
CA VAL A 570 -22.33 37.83 -1.20
C VAL A 570 -21.38 38.98 -1.52
N THR A 571 -20.15 38.92 -1.02
CA THR A 571 -19.20 40.05 -1.09
C THR A 571 -18.26 40.00 -2.30
N GLN A 572 -18.23 38.88 -3.05
CA GLN A 572 -17.33 38.64 -4.19
C GLN A 572 -15.83 38.80 -3.89
N ARG A 573 -15.46 38.89 -2.60
CA ARG A 573 -14.06 38.93 -2.15
C ARG A 573 -13.42 37.56 -2.26
N CYS A 574 -12.13 37.53 -2.61
CA CYS A 574 -11.31 36.33 -2.54
C CYS A 574 -11.27 35.83 -1.09
N GLU A 575 -11.57 34.54 -0.91
CA GLU A 575 -11.73 33.93 0.39
C GLU A 575 -10.39 33.73 1.10
N ALA A 576 -10.25 34.28 2.31
CA ALA A 576 -9.02 34.23 3.09
C ALA A 576 -8.47 32.82 3.31
N GLY A 577 -9.34 31.82 3.51
CA GLY A 577 -8.93 30.43 3.72
C GLY A 577 -8.23 29.84 2.50
N ASN A 578 -8.77 30.10 1.31
CA ASN A 578 -8.16 29.65 0.05
C ASN A 578 -6.86 30.41 -0.27
N LEU A 579 -6.84 31.73 -0.06
CA LEU A 579 -5.63 32.54 -0.24
C LEU A 579 -4.50 32.06 0.70
N ALA A 580 -4.84 31.77 1.97
CA ALA A 580 -3.90 31.23 2.94
C ALA A 580 -3.41 29.82 2.57
N ALA A 581 -4.27 28.96 2.02
CA ALA A 581 -3.88 27.63 1.55
C ALA A 581 -2.90 27.69 0.37
N ASP A 582 -2.95 28.75 -0.44
CA ASP A 582 -1.99 29.06 -1.51
C ASP A 582 -0.74 29.83 -1.00
N GLY A 583 -0.65 30.12 0.30
CA GLY A 583 0.55 30.64 0.96
C GLY A 583 0.55 32.14 1.25
N LEU A 584 -0.55 32.83 0.98
CA LEU A 584 -0.62 34.28 1.19
C LEU A 584 -0.85 34.61 2.67
N VAL A 585 -0.10 35.58 3.17
CA VAL A 585 -0.17 36.09 4.55
C VAL A 585 -0.13 37.62 4.57
N CYS A 586 -0.41 38.21 5.73
CA CYS A 586 -0.29 39.63 5.97
C CYS A 586 0.95 39.88 6.85
N LEU A 587 1.91 40.65 6.35
CA LEU A 587 3.12 41.06 7.06
C LEU A 587 2.92 42.46 7.63
N VAL A 588 3.17 42.63 8.92
CA VAL A 588 3.03 43.94 9.59
C VAL A 588 4.40 44.55 9.81
N TYR A 589 4.65 45.67 9.15
CA TYR A 589 5.85 46.49 9.27
C TYR A 589 5.45 47.86 9.84
N GLY A 590 5.47 47.99 11.17
CA GLY A 590 4.98 49.20 11.85
C GLY A 590 3.51 49.46 11.52
N GLU A 591 3.24 50.54 10.78
CA GLU A 591 1.89 50.95 10.35
C GLU A 591 1.45 50.28 9.02
N PHE A 592 2.40 49.70 8.26
CA PHE A 592 2.10 49.10 6.97
C PHE A 592 1.69 47.63 7.12
N HIS A 593 0.53 47.30 6.55
CA HIS A 593 0.11 45.92 6.32
C HIS A 593 0.48 45.54 4.89
N VAL A 594 1.36 44.58 4.72
CA VAL A 594 1.91 44.18 3.42
C VAL A 594 1.40 42.79 3.06
N LEU A 595 1.08 42.58 1.79
CA LEU A 595 0.79 41.26 1.24
C LEU A 595 2.08 40.48 1.10
N GLY A 596 2.15 39.33 1.76
CA GLY A 596 3.32 38.46 1.74
C GLY A 596 3.00 37.05 1.25
N PHE A 597 4.05 36.36 0.81
CA PHE A 597 4.03 34.97 0.43
C PHE A 597 4.90 34.16 1.40
N VAL A 598 4.37 33.08 1.96
CA VAL A 598 5.14 32.15 2.81
C VAL A 598 5.63 31.00 1.95
N ASP A 599 6.91 30.70 1.93
CA ASP A 599 7.44 29.46 1.37
C ASP A 599 8.49 28.86 2.30
N TRP A 600 8.36 27.57 2.62
CA TRP A 600 9.19 26.89 3.62
C TRP A 600 9.22 27.56 4.99
N GLY A 601 8.14 28.25 5.37
CA GLY A 601 8.06 29.02 6.62
C GLY A 601 8.80 30.37 6.59
N LEU A 602 9.52 30.67 5.51
CA LEU A 602 10.08 31.99 5.25
C LEU A 602 9.00 32.87 4.61
N VAL A 603 8.96 34.14 5.00
CA VAL A 603 7.95 35.08 4.53
C VAL A 603 8.60 36.16 3.69
N PHE A 604 8.01 36.43 2.53
CA PHE A 604 8.53 37.39 1.56
C PHE A 604 7.42 38.39 1.21
N PRO A 605 7.68 39.71 1.25
CA PRO A 605 6.73 40.70 0.74
C PRO A 605 6.57 40.54 -0.77
N ILE A 606 5.35 40.77 -1.29
CA ILE A 606 5.11 40.76 -2.73
C ILE A 606 5.49 42.12 -3.30
N GLU A 607 6.47 42.12 -4.20
CA GLU A 607 6.95 43.30 -4.92
C GLU A 607 6.68 43.17 -6.43
N ASN A 608 6.62 44.30 -7.13
CA ASN A 608 6.58 44.36 -8.58
C ASN A 608 8.00 44.53 -9.18
N MET A 609 8.12 44.47 -10.50
CA MET A 609 9.40 44.68 -11.21
C MET A 609 10.03 46.07 -10.97
N ALA A 610 9.27 47.05 -10.49
CA ALA A 610 9.76 48.38 -10.13
C ALA A 610 10.22 48.48 -8.66
N GLY A 611 10.11 47.40 -7.87
CA GLY A 611 10.48 47.38 -6.44
C GLY A 611 9.42 47.93 -5.49
N HIS A 612 8.21 48.21 -5.99
CA HIS A 612 7.07 48.66 -5.18
C HIS A 612 6.38 47.47 -4.52
N VAL A 613 5.99 47.62 -3.26
CA VAL A 613 5.43 46.55 -2.45
C VAL A 613 3.89 46.61 -2.42
N ALA A 614 3.24 45.46 -2.43
CA ALA A 614 1.78 45.35 -2.31
C ALA A 614 1.32 45.60 -0.86
N VAL A 615 0.66 46.73 -0.62
CA VAL A 615 0.09 47.14 0.67
C VAL A 615 -1.39 46.76 0.73
N ILE A 616 -1.85 46.33 1.91
CA ILE A 616 -3.23 45.94 2.22
C ILE A 616 -3.88 47.07 3.04
N ASP A 617 -4.87 47.74 2.46
CA ASP A 617 -5.75 48.67 3.17
C ASP A 617 -7.16 48.06 3.31
N GLY A 618 -7.50 47.63 4.52
CA GLY A 618 -8.74 46.91 4.83
C GLY A 618 -8.87 45.60 4.05
N ASN A 619 -9.62 45.63 2.93
CA ASN A 619 -9.85 44.49 2.04
C ASN A 619 -9.29 44.72 0.63
N HIS A 620 -8.60 45.83 0.39
CA HIS A 620 -7.98 46.15 -0.89
C HIS A 620 -6.47 45.93 -0.80
N ALA A 621 -5.91 45.25 -1.80
CA ALA A 621 -4.46 45.16 -1.97
C ALA A 621 -4.08 45.95 -3.23
N ALA A 622 -2.99 46.72 -3.17
CA ALA A 622 -2.43 47.46 -4.31
C ALA A 622 -0.92 47.66 -4.15
N PHE A 623 -0.17 47.77 -5.25
CA PHE A 623 1.23 48.19 -5.20
C PHE A 623 1.33 49.66 -4.84
N ASP A 624 2.02 49.97 -3.76
CA ASP A 624 2.27 51.35 -3.32
C ASP A 624 3.65 51.80 -3.81
N PRO A 625 3.73 52.82 -4.69
CA PRO A 625 4.99 53.33 -5.20
C PRO A 625 5.86 54.00 -4.12
N SER A 626 5.28 54.38 -2.97
CA SER A 626 6.00 54.98 -1.85
C SER A 626 6.66 53.96 -0.92
N VAL A 627 6.33 52.67 -1.05
CA VAL A 627 6.80 51.61 -0.17
C VAL A 627 7.66 50.60 -0.95
N SER A 628 8.91 50.50 -0.55
CA SER A 628 9.90 49.53 -1.06
C SER A 628 10.34 48.55 0.04
N ILE A 629 10.99 47.45 -0.34
CA ILE A 629 11.56 46.50 0.63
C ILE A 629 12.57 47.20 1.55
N LEU A 630 13.39 48.12 1.02
CA LEU A 630 14.37 48.86 1.82
C LEU A 630 13.69 49.69 2.91
N SER A 631 12.64 50.44 2.55
CA SER A 631 11.87 51.21 3.53
C SER A 631 11.16 50.33 4.59
N LEU A 632 10.76 49.10 4.23
CA LEU A 632 10.15 48.18 5.19
C LEU A 632 11.18 47.62 6.19
N VAL A 633 12.38 47.28 5.70
CA VAL A 633 13.48 46.77 6.54
C VAL A 633 13.99 47.84 7.51
N GLU A 634 13.99 49.11 7.11
CA GLU A 634 14.32 50.24 8.00
C GLU A 634 13.34 50.36 9.18
N ILE A 635 12.06 50.02 8.99
CA ILE A 635 11.07 50.01 10.06
C ILE A 635 11.28 48.82 11.00
N THR A 636 11.37 47.61 10.44
CA THR A 636 11.65 46.39 11.21
C THR A 636 12.25 45.29 10.35
N ALA A 637 13.32 44.66 10.86
CA ALA A 637 13.93 43.50 10.22
C ALA A 637 13.12 42.20 10.38
N CYS A 638 12.16 42.17 11.31
CA CYS A 638 11.32 41.00 11.57
C CYS A 638 9.85 41.42 11.64
N PRO A 639 9.11 41.38 10.51
CA PRO A 639 7.69 41.73 10.52
C PRO A 639 6.88 40.73 11.33
N LYS A 640 5.79 41.21 11.94
CA LYS A 640 4.82 40.31 12.56
C LYS A 640 3.97 39.66 11.48
N VAL A 641 3.89 38.34 11.48
CA VAL A 641 3.08 37.59 10.51
C VAL A 641 1.66 37.41 11.05
N LEU A 642 0.67 37.92 10.31
CA LEU A 642 -0.75 37.78 10.58
C LEU A 642 -1.45 36.99 9.47
N GLY A 643 -2.62 36.44 9.80
CA GLY A 643 -3.48 35.77 8.82
C GLY A 643 -3.99 36.76 7.77
N ILE A 644 -4.13 36.33 6.53
CA ILE A 644 -4.70 37.15 5.47
C ILE A 644 -6.21 37.39 5.70
N THR A 645 -6.71 38.54 5.26
CA THR A 645 -8.15 38.89 5.23
C THR A 645 -8.78 38.50 3.90
N ASP A 646 -10.11 38.66 3.79
CA ASP A 646 -10.78 38.51 2.51
C ASP A 646 -10.41 39.72 1.62
N LEU A 647 -9.82 39.49 0.45
CA LEU A 647 -9.26 40.55 -0.42
C LEU A 647 -10.03 40.74 -1.72
N ILE A 648 -9.98 41.94 -2.30
CA ILE A 648 -10.62 42.33 -3.57
C ILE A 648 -9.63 42.25 -4.73
#